data_AF-A0A0M3DK77-F1
#
_entry.id   AF-A0A0M3DK77-F1
#
_cell.length_a   1.000
_cell.length_b   1.000
_cell.length_c   1.000
_cell.angle_alpha   90.00
_cell.angle_beta   90.00
_cell.angle_gamma   90.00
#
_symmetry.space_group_name_H-M   'P 1'
#
loop_
_entity.id
_entity.type
_entity.pdbx_description
1 polymer ?
#
loop_
_entity_poly.entity_id
_entity_poly.type
_entity_poly.pdbx_seq_one_letter_code
_entity_poly.pdbx_strand_id
1 'polypeptide(L)'
;MKKNRLVSCVMVLTMLIISSLGNIEGKSTSYAQEINNLTIKEVASENPIHTLDNKLLLEQSTEKISDTQLKVNLKIKGNEQDVNIKNTSFENKISDNFEISSENISVNGIKEKENIKGEVTNSKDSISVNLGDISSKEVDLSFEAKLKDNAQKCENESLNLKSEIRYKLENSEQEVLEKFPNAKVTLDKEVEKLNPEAIQTEYKSEPQTVQNTERCQGNKNLEINKSAKLNENGTYNITLEAKGEGSIQNSKKADIVLVIDSSGSMDDKINKVKTAAKNLSKNILNSSNNDQVRISVANFSYNYDFFQYYKPGASSEVQTNFTTNLNEINRAIYNINPGGGTNTQDGIWRAKNLLEGSRDEANKYVVFFSDGLPVNSRDYWGYTGWDIHVKSAQREYYRYFTGYGAPTQVTIGGIAYRPTAETIYVNNKPRYKDAKFYSVGLFTNAPEEEKSQAINFLKTIQNVIDPSEYEGKYYTQDLNSINGIFNDISNEIKENINASVAKESIIHDVVSKEFNIVDKSWKITDLDGNEIQIPPENVVVSENSKGEDEITFKIGNIIANKKAGNGKLTGGVKVSFDISTKDPYFGGEKIPTNANAEIKYKDPINGSDKEQVFNKPIVDIPYQTGKVTIKKEIVKKDKNGNWTVVKDSDVNRNDRFSISIIGNSGSQNHKYTVDLNGNMKTSMPFYLRGEKTDISSNKDFSKNYFTEGLYDVEEIVPMNYEKVQVWIDADPADNRTKWVKFEEYVNDKKNIDENKARDGKLFIGKDNNNINIKVSNTLVNYMFWQDKAYVENKLKYD
;
A
#
# COMPACT_ATOMS: atom_id res chain seq x y z
N MET A 1 68.03 -16.89 -45.29
CA MET A 1 68.84 -16.69 -44.05
C MET A 1 68.06 -15.71 -43.18
N LYS A 2 67.58 -15.94 -41.95
CA LYS A 2 67.61 -17.01 -40.92
C LYS A 2 66.12 -17.27 -40.56
N LYS A 3 65.45 -18.43 -40.66
CA LYS A 3 65.53 -19.79 -40.04
C LYS A 3 65.31 -19.89 -38.52
N ASN A 4 64.15 -20.47 -38.14
CA ASN A 4 63.73 -21.32 -36.98
C ASN A 4 62.47 -20.75 -36.27
N ARG A 5 61.24 -21.32 -36.40
CA ARG A 5 60.63 -22.52 -35.74
C ARG A 5 60.92 -22.56 -34.22
N LEU A 6 59.96 -22.61 -33.29
CA LEU A 6 58.92 -23.63 -32.99
C LEU A 6 57.92 -22.97 -31.98
N VAL A 7 56.59 -23.09 -32.09
CA VAL A 7 55.71 -24.16 -31.56
C VAL A 7 56.07 -24.67 -30.15
N SER A 8 55.10 -24.58 -29.24
CA SER A 8 55.02 -25.23 -27.92
C SER A 8 55.69 -24.50 -26.75
N CYS A 9 54.86 -23.84 -25.91
CA CYS A 9 55.01 -23.78 -24.44
C CYS A 9 53.86 -22.97 -23.78
N VAL A 10 52.61 -23.38 -24.05
CA VAL A 10 51.44 -23.05 -23.19
C VAL A 10 51.35 -24.06 -22.01
N MET A 11 52.47 -24.69 -21.65
CA MET A 11 52.49 -25.83 -20.72
C MET A 11 53.63 -25.82 -19.69
N VAL A 12 54.24 -24.66 -19.42
CA VAL A 12 55.28 -24.55 -18.38
C VAL A 12 55.14 -23.23 -17.62
N LEU A 13 54.03 -23.06 -16.89
CA LEU A 13 54.01 -22.21 -15.69
C LEU A 13 52.91 -22.63 -14.70
N THR A 14 52.61 -23.94 -14.61
CA THR A 14 51.65 -24.54 -13.66
C THR A 14 52.24 -25.73 -12.88
N MET A 15 53.56 -25.86 -12.80
CA MET A 15 54.23 -26.82 -11.91
C MET A 15 55.51 -26.19 -11.34
N LEU A 16 55.67 -26.26 -10.01
CA LEU A 16 56.61 -25.54 -9.10
C LEU A 16 55.98 -24.23 -8.59
N ILE A 17 55.28 -24.21 -7.45
CA ILE A 17 55.81 -24.50 -6.10
C ILE A 17 54.67 -25.09 -5.25
N ILE A 18 54.72 -26.39 -4.98
CA ILE A 18 54.16 -26.99 -3.76
C ILE A 18 55.35 -27.64 -3.07
N SER A 19 55.96 -26.93 -2.13
CA SER A 19 56.69 -27.51 -0.99
C SER A 19 57.29 -26.39 -0.15
N SER A 20 56.56 -25.91 0.87
CA SER A 20 57.05 -25.67 2.25
C SER A 20 56.25 -24.55 2.94
N LEU A 21 55.58 -24.91 4.05
CA LEU A 21 55.14 -24.06 5.18
C LEU A 21 54.01 -23.07 4.84
N GLY A 22 52.87 -22.97 5.53
CA GLY A 22 52.33 -23.56 6.74
C GLY A 22 51.12 -22.69 7.17
N ASN A 23 49.97 -23.32 7.45
CA ASN A 23 48.77 -22.84 8.15
C ASN A 23 48.47 -21.33 8.19
N ILE A 24 47.48 -20.86 7.42
CA ILE A 24 46.47 -19.86 7.87
C ILE A 24 45.13 -20.17 7.16
N GLU A 25 44.07 -20.33 7.94
CA GLU A 25 42.69 -20.51 7.47
C GLU A 25 42.16 -19.27 6.73
N GLY A 26 41.53 -19.48 5.58
CA GLY A 26 40.79 -18.46 4.85
C GLY A 26 39.99 -19.09 3.72
N LYS A 27 38.71 -19.34 3.96
CA LYS A 27 37.75 -19.82 2.94
C LYS A 27 37.65 -18.78 1.81
N SER A 28 38.23 -19.06 0.65
CA SER A 28 37.92 -18.35 -0.60
C SER A 28 36.81 -19.11 -1.33
N THR A 29 35.62 -18.52 -1.42
CA THR A 29 34.54 -18.99 -2.30
C THR A 29 34.86 -18.56 -3.73
N SER A 30 35.10 -19.53 -4.62
CA SER A 30 35.05 -19.32 -6.06
C SER A 30 33.58 -19.26 -6.50
N TYR A 31 33.17 -18.17 -7.14
CA TYR A 31 31.86 -18.03 -7.77
C TYR A 31 31.71 -19.04 -8.91
N ALA A 32 30.91 -20.08 -8.69
CA ALA A 32 30.25 -20.77 -9.79
C ALA A 32 29.06 -19.89 -10.23
N GLN A 33 28.94 -19.60 -11.53
CA GLN A 33 27.67 -19.14 -12.08
C GLN A 33 26.68 -20.30 -11.93
N GLU A 34 25.74 -20.21 -10.97
CA GLU A 34 24.57 -21.08 -10.95
C GLU A 34 23.78 -20.84 -12.24
N ILE A 35 23.76 -21.82 -13.13
CA ILE A 35 22.81 -21.87 -14.23
C ILE A 35 21.46 -22.23 -13.57
N ASN A 36 20.48 -21.33 -13.67
CA ASN A 36 19.13 -21.59 -13.16
C ASN A 36 18.48 -22.70 -14.02
N ASN A 37 18.53 -23.96 -13.58
CA ASN A 37 17.79 -25.06 -14.21
C ASN A 37 16.32 -25.03 -13.80
N LEU A 38 15.56 -24.07 -14.34
CA LEU A 38 14.10 -24.04 -14.22
C LEU A 38 13.45 -24.86 -15.32
N THR A 39 12.37 -25.53 -14.97
CA THR A 39 11.56 -26.36 -15.84
C THR A 39 10.09 -25.96 -15.70
N ILE A 40 9.33 -26.08 -16.78
CA ILE A 40 7.88 -25.88 -16.75
C ILE A 40 7.24 -27.09 -16.10
N LYS A 41 6.56 -26.90 -14.97
CA LYS A 41 5.87 -27.97 -14.25
C LYS A 41 4.46 -28.15 -14.78
N GLU A 42 3.68 -27.08 -14.76
CA GLU A 42 2.25 -27.07 -15.03
C GLU A 42 1.84 -25.80 -15.78
N VAL A 43 0.73 -25.91 -16.50
CA VAL A 43 0.14 -24.83 -17.28
C VAL A 43 -1.37 -24.88 -17.07
N ALA A 44 -1.97 -23.75 -16.73
CA ALA A 44 -3.40 -23.62 -16.55
C ALA A 44 -3.93 -22.46 -17.39
N SER A 45 -5.05 -22.66 -18.08
CA SER A 45 -5.71 -21.59 -18.85
C SER A 45 -7.01 -21.18 -18.16
N GLU A 46 -7.33 -19.89 -18.17
CA GLU A 46 -8.60 -19.39 -17.66
C GLU A 46 -9.76 -19.80 -18.58
N ASN A 47 -10.98 -19.76 -18.05
CA ASN A 47 -12.18 -20.10 -18.81
C ASN A 47 -12.36 -19.15 -20.00
N PRO A 48 -12.92 -19.63 -21.13
CA PRO A 48 -13.35 -18.78 -22.24
C PRO A 48 -14.19 -17.59 -21.79
N ILE A 49 -14.05 -16.46 -22.49
CA ILE A 49 -14.84 -15.25 -22.22
C ILE A 49 -15.64 -14.84 -23.45
N HIS A 50 -16.85 -14.36 -23.22
CA HIS A 50 -17.64 -13.69 -24.25
C HIS A 50 -17.20 -12.23 -24.34
N THR A 51 -17.13 -11.68 -25.55
CA THR A 51 -16.92 -10.24 -25.76
C THR A 51 -18.07 -9.43 -25.18
N LEU A 52 -17.86 -8.13 -24.93
CA LEU A 52 -18.85 -7.25 -24.30
C LEU A 52 -20.17 -7.16 -25.09
N ASP A 53 -20.09 -7.33 -26.41
CA ASP A 53 -21.24 -7.38 -27.32
C ASP A 53 -21.85 -8.78 -27.47
N ASN A 54 -21.28 -9.77 -26.77
CA ASN A 54 -21.65 -11.18 -26.74
C ASN A 54 -21.62 -11.88 -28.11
N LYS A 55 -20.89 -11.33 -29.09
CA LYS A 55 -20.83 -11.89 -30.46
C LYS A 55 -19.69 -12.86 -30.68
N LEU A 56 -18.61 -12.74 -29.92
CA LEU A 56 -17.44 -13.61 -30.01
C LEU A 56 -17.19 -14.32 -28.68
N LEU A 57 -16.70 -15.55 -28.78
CA LEU A 57 -16.12 -16.29 -27.67
C LEU A 57 -14.61 -16.36 -27.88
N LEU A 58 -13.86 -15.81 -26.93
CA LEU A 58 -12.41 -15.78 -26.93
C LEU A 58 -11.88 -16.88 -26.00
N GLU A 59 -11.09 -17.79 -26.56
CA GLU A 59 -10.47 -18.88 -25.81
C GLU A 59 -8.94 -18.75 -25.91
N GLN A 60 -8.26 -19.02 -24.80
CA GLN A 60 -6.82 -19.20 -24.78
C GLN A 60 -6.52 -20.56 -24.19
N SER A 61 -5.67 -21.33 -24.85
CA SER A 61 -5.16 -22.59 -24.31
C SER A 61 -3.65 -22.61 -24.43
N THR A 62 -2.98 -23.19 -23.45
CA THR A 62 -1.52 -23.34 -23.45
C THR A 62 -1.15 -24.78 -23.13
N GLU A 63 -0.24 -25.33 -23.92
CA GLU A 63 0.21 -26.71 -23.84
C GLU A 63 1.73 -26.77 -23.60
N LYS A 64 2.17 -27.58 -22.63
CA LYS A 64 3.58 -27.84 -22.39
C LYS A 64 4.10 -28.80 -23.48
N ILE A 65 5.07 -28.35 -24.28
CA ILE A 65 5.73 -29.17 -25.31
C ILE A 65 6.92 -29.91 -24.70
N SER A 66 7.70 -29.24 -23.85
CA SER A 66 8.86 -29.80 -23.15
C SER A 66 9.07 -29.09 -21.82
N ASP A 67 10.09 -29.48 -21.06
CA ASP A 67 10.46 -28.82 -19.80
C ASP A 67 10.86 -27.35 -19.98
N THR A 68 11.12 -26.88 -21.20
CA THR A 68 11.49 -25.49 -21.48
C THR A 68 10.67 -24.84 -22.60
N GLN A 69 9.67 -25.51 -23.17
CA GLN A 69 8.87 -24.99 -24.29
C GLN A 69 7.37 -25.20 -24.11
N LEU A 70 6.60 -24.23 -24.57
CA LEU A 70 5.14 -24.15 -24.52
C LEU A 70 4.58 -23.75 -25.88
N LYS A 71 3.36 -24.20 -26.17
CA LYS A 71 2.54 -23.71 -27.27
C LYS A 71 1.37 -22.91 -26.72
N VAL A 72 1.20 -21.68 -27.20
CA VAL A 72 0.03 -20.84 -26.89
C VAL A 72 -0.89 -20.87 -28.10
N ASN A 73 -2.17 -21.16 -27.87
CA ASN A 73 -3.22 -21.11 -28.89
C ASN A 73 -4.32 -20.14 -28.45
N LEU A 74 -4.73 -19.30 -29.39
CA LEU A 74 -5.73 -18.26 -29.21
C LEU A 74 -6.80 -18.45 -30.26
N LYS A 75 -8.03 -18.61 -29.79
CA LYS A 75 -9.14 -19.03 -30.61
C LYS A 75 -10.27 -18.02 -30.52
N ILE A 76 -10.78 -17.64 -31.68
CA ILE A 76 -11.91 -16.72 -31.84
C ILE A 76 -13.04 -17.53 -32.46
N LYS A 77 -14.17 -17.65 -31.76
CA LYS A 77 -15.39 -18.31 -32.27
C LYS A 77 -16.55 -17.33 -32.34
N GLY A 78 -17.40 -17.50 -33.34
CA GLY A 78 -18.66 -16.78 -33.42
C GLY A 78 -19.70 -17.41 -32.49
N ASN A 79 -20.40 -16.59 -31.72
CA ASN A 79 -21.45 -17.07 -30.84
C ASN A 79 -22.71 -17.41 -31.67
N GLU A 80 -22.95 -18.70 -31.92
CA GLU A 80 -24.06 -19.26 -32.71
C GLU A 80 -24.14 -18.90 -34.22
N GLN A 81 -23.23 -18.06 -34.75
CA GLN A 81 -23.11 -17.72 -36.18
C GLN A 81 -21.63 -17.63 -36.65
N ASP A 82 -21.38 -17.44 -37.94
CA ASP A 82 -20.03 -17.20 -38.48
C ASP A 82 -19.46 -15.86 -37.92
N VAL A 83 -18.17 -15.82 -37.57
CA VAL A 83 -17.42 -14.61 -37.22
C VAL A 83 -17.31 -13.74 -38.45
N ASN A 84 -18.01 -12.59 -38.46
CA ASN A 84 -17.92 -11.58 -39.52
C ASN A 84 -17.42 -10.25 -38.94
N ILE A 85 -16.10 -10.06 -38.95
CA ILE A 85 -15.41 -8.88 -38.40
C ILE A 85 -14.36 -8.37 -39.39
N LYS A 86 -14.11 -7.07 -39.39
CA LYS A 86 -13.23 -6.35 -40.31
C LYS A 86 -12.03 -5.74 -39.60
N ASN A 87 -10.94 -5.50 -40.34
CA ASN A 87 -9.71 -4.88 -39.83
C ASN A 87 -9.20 -5.52 -38.51
N THR A 88 -9.19 -6.84 -38.47
CA THR A 88 -8.85 -7.58 -37.26
C THR A 88 -7.34 -7.60 -37.06
N SER A 89 -6.88 -7.16 -35.90
CA SER A 89 -5.48 -7.29 -35.50
C SER A 89 -5.35 -7.86 -34.10
N PHE A 90 -4.24 -8.53 -33.89
CA PHE A 90 -3.92 -9.26 -32.69
C PHE A 90 -2.60 -8.77 -32.11
N GLU A 91 -2.53 -8.66 -30.79
CA GLU A 91 -1.31 -8.30 -30.07
C GLU A 91 -1.17 -9.20 -28.84
N ASN A 92 -0.07 -9.96 -28.75
CA ASN A 92 0.32 -10.71 -27.56
C ASN A 92 1.66 -10.23 -27.05
N LYS A 93 1.78 -10.13 -25.73
CA LYS A 93 3.03 -10.00 -25.02
C LYS A 93 3.13 -11.13 -24.01
N ILE A 94 4.22 -11.89 -24.06
CA ILE A 94 4.51 -12.96 -23.10
C ILE A 94 5.32 -12.43 -21.92
N SER A 95 5.39 -13.23 -20.85
CA SER A 95 6.12 -12.89 -19.64
C SER A 95 7.63 -12.89 -19.83
N ASP A 96 8.33 -12.16 -18.96
CA ASP A 96 9.76 -11.94 -19.08
C ASP A 96 10.58 -13.24 -18.98
N ASN A 97 10.03 -14.30 -18.38
CA ASN A 97 10.67 -15.61 -18.31
C ASN A 97 10.69 -16.37 -19.65
N PHE A 98 9.86 -15.97 -20.61
CA PHE A 98 9.76 -16.65 -21.90
C PHE A 98 10.17 -15.74 -23.06
N GLU A 99 10.65 -16.34 -24.14
CA GLU A 99 10.86 -15.70 -25.44
C GLU A 99 10.06 -16.41 -26.53
N ILE A 100 9.51 -15.65 -27.47
CA ILE A 100 8.74 -16.21 -28.59
C ILE A 100 9.73 -16.86 -29.56
N SER A 101 9.52 -18.14 -29.85
CA SER A 101 10.33 -18.86 -30.84
C SER A 101 9.90 -18.42 -32.24
N SER A 102 10.82 -17.81 -32.99
CA SER A 102 10.54 -17.08 -34.23
C SER A 102 10.17 -17.92 -35.45
N GLU A 103 9.92 -19.23 -35.32
CA GLU A 103 9.75 -20.15 -36.45
C GLU A 103 8.34 -20.79 -36.57
N ASN A 104 7.44 -20.66 -35.58
CA ASN A 104 6.19 -21.45 -35.54
C ASN A 104 4.92 -20.63 -35.26
N ILE A 105 4.64 -19.56 -36.04
CA ILE A 105 3.34 -18.86 -35.99
C ILE A 105 2.42 -19.44 -37.04
N SER A 106 1.24 -19.94 -36.64
CA SER A 106 0.23 -20.45 -37.58
C SER A 106 -1.13 -19.82 -37.33
N VAL A 107 -1.77 -19.40 -38.42
CA VAL A 107 -3.17 -18.94 -38.45
C VAL A 107 -4.00 -19.94 -39.26
N ASN A 108 -5.02 -20.53 -38.64
CA ASN A 108 -5.96 -21.43 -39.29
C ASN A 108 -7.37 -20.82 -39.30
N GLY A 109 -8.20 -21.20 -40.27
CA GLY A 109 -9.60 -20.79 -40.35
C GLY A 109 -9.88 -19.57 -41.24
N ILE A 110 -8.90 -19.06 -41.99
CA ILE A 110 -9.10 -17.97 -42.97
C ILE A 110 -9.03 -18.57 -44.39
N LYS A 111 -10.10 -18.42 -45.18
CA LYS A 111 -10.29 -19.10 -46.48
C LYS A 111 -9.34 -18.62 -47.59
N GLU A 112 -8.82 -17.42 -47.50
CA GLU A 112 -7.87 -16.87 -48.47
C GLU A 112 -6.50 -16.70 -47.81
N LYS A 113 -5.55 -17.59 -48.15
CA LYS A 113 -4.14 -17.46 -47.74
C LYS A 113 -3.49 -16.16 -48.21
N GLU A 114 -4.14 -15.40 -49.10
CA GLU A 114 -3.67 -14.11 -49.62
C GLU A 114 -4.05 -12.89 -48.75
N ASN A 115 -4.89 -13.04 -47.72
CA ASN A 115 -5.29 -11.94 -46.83
C ASN A 115 -4.48 -11.79 -45.54
N ILE A 116 -3.44 -12.59 -45.31
CA ILE A 116 -2.36 -12.19 -44.38
C ILE A 116 -1.52 -11.12 -45.10
N LYS A 117 -2.07 -9.91 -45.26
CA LYS A 117 -1.30 -8.73 -45.70
C LYS A 117 -0.53 -8.06 -44.55
N GLY A 118 -0.55 -8.65 -43.36
CA GLY A 118 -0.02 -8.07 -42.14
C GLY A 118 1.41 -8.47 -41.83
N GLU A 119 2.30 -7.49 -41.71
CA GLU A 119 3.60 -7.63 -41.07
C GLU A 119 3.46 -8.35 -39.72
N VAL A 120 3.91 -9.61 -39.64
CA VAL A 120 4.17 -10.22 -38.35
C VAL A 120 5.39 -9.50 -37.78
N THR A 121 5.15 -8.58 -36.86
CA THR A 121 6.22 -7.95 -36.09
C THR A 121 6.43 -8.77 -34.83
N ASN A 122 7.56 -9.48 -34.78
CA ASN A 122 7.96 -10.31 -33.66
C ASN A 122 9.15 -9.63 -32.95
N SER A 123 8.96 -9.20 -31.70
CA SER A 123 10.07 -8.95 -30.78
C SER A 123 10.31 -10.21 -29.95
N LYS A 124 11.40 -10.26 -29.17
CA LYS A 124 11.68 -11.46 -28.34
C LYS A 124 10.55 -11.81 -27.36
N ASP A 125 9.68 -10.87 -27.04
CA ASP A 125 8.66 -10.94 -25.99
C ASP A 125 7.25 -10.56 -26.44
N SER A 126 7.05 -10.11 -27.69
CA SER A 126 5.72 -9.78 -28.21
C SER A 126 5.54 -10.10 -29.69
N ILE A 127 4.31 -10.41 -30.05
CA ILE A 127 3.88 -10.71 -31.41
C ILE A 127 2.66 -9.84 -31.73
N SER A 128 2.68 -9.20 -32.90
CA SER A 128 1.50 -8.60 -33.50
C SER A 128 1.19 -9.24 -34.84
N VAL A 129 -0.08 -9.57 -35.06
CA VAL A 129 -0.56 -10.19 -36.30
C VAL A 129 -1.77 -9.42 -36.80
N ASN A 130 -1.72 -8.91 -38.02
CA ASN A 130 -2.90 -8.34 -38.67
C ASN A 130 -3.56 -9.43 -39.54
N LEU A 131 -4.80 -9.77 -39.17
CA LEU A 131 -5.61 -10.83 -39.77
C LEU A 131 -6.58 -10.29 -40.84
N GLY A 132 -6.76 -8.97 -40.92
CA GLY A 132 -7.67 -8.35 -41.88
C GLY A 132 -9.14 -8.70 -41.63
N ASP A 133 -9.89 -8.87 -42.71
CA ASP A 133 -11.31 -9.21 -42.63
C ASP A 133 -11.49 -10.73 -42.44
N ILE A 134 -12.26 -11.11 -41.43
CA ILE A 134 -12.52 -12.49 -41.06
C ILE A 134 -14.01 -12.79 -41.33
N SER A 135 -14.24 -13.83 -42.13
CA SER A 135 -15.57 -14.43 -42.37
C SER A 135 -15.45 -15.97 -42.24
N SER A 136 -15.45 -16.45 -41.00
CA SER A 136 -15.25 -17.87 -40.67
C SER A 136 -15.93 -18.25 -39.36
N LYS A 137 -16.22 -19.54 -39.14
CA LYS A 137 -16.78 -20.01 -37.86
C LYS A 137 -15.80 -19.88 -36.70
N GLU A 138 -14.54 -20.11 -36.98
CA GLU A 138 -13.47 -20.21 -36.00
C GLU A 138 -12.16 -19.78 -36.64
N VAL A 139 -11.38 -18.99 -35.91
CA VAL A 139 -10.00 -18.63 -36.28
C VAL A 139 -9.08 -18.99 -35.14
N ASP A 140 -8.00 -19.69 -35.46
CA ASP A 140 -6.98 -20.15 -34.53
C ASP A 140 -5.65 -19.49 -34.86
N LEU A 141 -5.07 -18.81 -33.87
CA LEU A 141 -3.70 -18.33 -33.89
C LEU A 141 -2.88 -19.12 -32.87
N SER A 142 -1.75 -19.70 -33.29
CA SER A 142 -0.84 -20.33 -32.35
C SER A 142 0.61 -19.94 -32.57
N PHE A 143 1.36 -19.85 -31.47
CA PHE A 143 2.80 -19.60 -31.46
C PHE A 143 3.48 -20.39 -30.32
N GLU A 144 4.79 -20.57 -30.42
CA GLU A 144 5.58 -21.28 -29.41
C GLU A 144 6.44 -20.29 -28.59
N ALA A 145 6.58 -20.57 -27.30
CA ALA A 145 7.38 -19.80 -26.36
C ALA A 145 8.39 -20.71 -25.66
N LYS A 146 9.62 -20.23 -25.48
CA LYS A 146 10.72 -20.94 -24.83
C LYS A 146 11.16 -20.22 -23.56
N LEU A 147 11.44 -20.97 -22.51
CA LEU A 147 11.98 -20.47 -21.26
C LEU A 147 13.40 -19.91 -21.48
N LYS A 148 13.65 -18.69 -20.99
CA LYS A 148 14.97 -18.04 -21.09
C LYS A 148 15.96 -18.64 -20.09
N ASP A 149 17.24 -18.64 -20.46
CA ASP A 149 18.33 -19.13 -19.61
C ASP A 149 18.45 -18.39 -18.26
N ASN A 150 17.94 -17.16 -18.18
CA ASN A 150 17.92 -16.33 -16.98
C ASN A 150 16.54 -16.24 -16.30
N ALA A 151 15.62 -17.17 -16.61
CA ALA A 151 14.30 -17.21 -16.02
C ALA A 151 14.36 -17.28 -14.48
N GLN A 152 13.35 -16.72 -13.82
CA GLN A 152 13.21 -16.67 -12.38
C GLN A 152 11.99 -17.46 -11.94
N LYS A 153 12.10 -18.24 -10.86
CA LYS A 153 10.96 -18.99 -10.33
C LYS A 153 9.95 -18.00 -9.76
N CYS A 154 8.71 -18.06 -10.25
CA CYS A 154 7.56 -17.38 -9.68
C CYS A 154 6.42 -18.40 -9.58
N GLU A 155 5.80 -18.56 -8.41
CA GLU A 155 4.59 -19.38 -8.29
C GLU A 155 3.44 -18.78 -9.14
N ASN A 156 2.92 -19.56 -10.10
CA ASN A 156 1.77 -19.23 -10.95
C ASN A 156 1.92 -17.94 -11.80
N GLU A 157 3.05 -17.79 -12.48
CA GLU A 157 3.31 -16.66 -13.39
C GLU A 157 2.28 -16.56 -14.51
N SER A 158 1.74 -15.37 -14.78
CA SER A 158 0.92 -15.15 -15.99
C SER A 158 1.82 -15.20 -17.21
N LEU A 159 1.66 -16.22 -18.05
CA LEU A 159 2.44 -16.40 -19.27
C LEU A 159 2.20 -15.27 -20.26
N ASN A 160 0.97 -14.78 -20.34
CA ASN A 160 0.58 -13.70 -21.23
C ASN A 160 0.36 -12.44 -20.40
N LEU A 161 1.24 -11.44 -20.59
CA LEU A 161 1.16 -10.12 -19.96
C LEU A 161 0.19 -9.19 -20.70
N LYS A 162 -0.07 -9.48 -21.97
CA LYS A 162 -1.06 -8.81 -22.81
C LYS A 162 -1.53 -9.78 -23.89
N SER A 163 -2.83 -9.91 -24.11
CA SER A 163 -3.38 -10.67 -25.23
C SER A 163 -4.67 -9.99 -25.63
N GLU A 164 -4.61 -9.26 -26.74
CA GLU A 164 -5.67 -8.35 -27.15
C GLU A 164 -6.03 -8.57 -28.62
N ILE A 165 -7.33 -8.45 -28.92
CA ILE A 165 -7.86 -8.39 -30.27
C ILE A 165 -8.49 -7.02 -30.50
N ARG A 166 -8.15 -6.41 -31.64
CA ARG A 166 -8.82 -5.23 -32.19
C ARG A 166 -9.58 -5.61 -33.44
N TYR A 167 -10.84 -5.22 -33.55
CA TYR A 167 -11.68 -5.51 -34.72
C TYR A 167 -12.80 -4.50 -34.90
N LYS A 168 -13.40 -4.47 -36.10
CA LYS A 168 -14.66 -3.77 -36.40
C LYS A 168 -15.75 -4.79 -36.72
N LEU A 169 -16.98 -4.56 -36.26
CA LEU A 169 -18.11 -5.36 -36.70
C LEU A 169 -18.49 -5.03 -38.14
N GLU A 170 -18.99 -5.99 -38.91
CA GLU A 170 -19.24 -5.85 -40.36
C GLU A 170 -20.07 -4.61 -40.76
N ASN A 171 -20.98 -4.16 -39.88
CA ASN A 171 -21.88 -3.01 -40.03
C ASN A 171 -21.59 -1.86 -39.07
N SER A 172 -20.38 -1.76 -38.52
CA SER A 172 -19.96 -0.70 -37.60
C SER A 172 -18.62 -0.09 -38.00
N GLU A 173 -18.52 1.23 -37.92
CA GLU A 173 -17.25 1.93 -38.07
C GLU A 173 -16.43 1.96 -36.77
N GLN A 174 -17.03 1.58 -35.65
CA GLN A 174 -16.40 1.58 -34.33
C GLN A 174 -15.45 0.38 -34.17
N GLU A 175 -14.22 0.67 -33.77
CA GLU A 175 -13.22 -0.30 -33.40
C GLU A 175 -13.44 -0.77 -31.94
N VAL A 176 -13.36 -2.08 -31.75
CA VAL A 176 -13.56 -2.76 -30.46
C VAL A 176 -12.23 -3.40 -30.07
N LEU A 177 -11.81 -3.17 -28.82
CA LEU A 177 -10.62 -3.76 -28.20
C LEU A 177 -11.05 -4.70 -27.07
N GLU A 178 -10.69 -5.97 -27.19
CA GLU A 178 -11.05 -7.01 -26.21
C GLU A 178 -9.82 -7.81 -25.80
N LYS A 179 -9.81 -8.30 -24.56
CA LYS A 179 -8.70 -9.10 -24.01
C LYS A 179 -9.03 -10.59 -24.08
N PHE A 180 -8.04 -11.43 -24.34
CA PHE A 180 -8.17 -12.89 -24.17
C PHE A 180 -8.06 -13.28 -22.68
N PRO A 181 -8.61 -14.44 -22.29
CA PRO A 181 -8.40 -15.00 -20.95
C PRO A 181 -6.92 -15.35 -20.74
N ASN A 182 -6.41 -15.22 -19.52
CA ASN A 182 -4.98 -15.42 -19.26
C ASN A 182 -4.61 -16.92 -19.13
N ALA A 183 -3.32 -17.22 -19.30
CA ALA A 183 -2.74 -18.52 -19.02
C ALA A 183 -1.64 -18.35 -17.98
N LYS A 184 -1.59 -19.28 -17.03
CA LYS A 184 -0.62 -19.33 -15.95
C LYS A 184 0.33 -20.49 -16.16
N VAL A 185 1.59 -20.27 -15.84
CA VAL A 185 2.66 -21.27 -15.91
C VAL A 185 3.33 -21.37 -14.55
N THR A 186 3.54 -22.61 -14.11
CA THR A 186 4.26 -22.93 -12.88
C THR A 186 5.65 -23.44 -13.25
N LEU A 187 6.68 -22.79 -12.73
CA LEU A 187 8.08 -23.18 -12.93
C LEU A 187 8.63 -23.90 -11.69
N ASP A 188 9.42 -24.96 -11.88
CA ASP A 188 10.11 -25.68 -10.81
C ASP A 188 11.61 -25.82 -11.10
N LYS A 189 12.43 -25.78 -10.04
CA LYS A 189 13.86 -26.09 -10.14
C LYS A 189 14.03 -27.60 -10.16
N GLU A 190 14.87 -28.09 -11.06
CA GLU A 190 15.24 -29.50 -11.10
C GLU A 190 15.93 -29.89 -9.77
N VAL A 191 15.31 -30.78 -8.99
CA VAL A 191 15.91 -31.30 -7.75
C VAL A 191 16.61 -32.60 -8.10
N GLU A 192 17.94 -32.63 -8.01
CA GLU A 192 18.70 -33.88 -8.01
C GLU A 192 18.19 -34.74 -6.84
N LYS A 193 17.54 -35.86 -7.16
CA LYS A 193 17.00 -36.79 -6.16
C LYS A 193 18.14 -37.40 -5.35
N LEU A 194 18.36 -36.91 -4.13
CA LEU A 194 19.04 -37.66 -3.08
C LEU A 194 18.03 -38.53 -2.33
N ASN A 195 18.39 -39.80 -2.18
CA ASN A 195 17.59 -40.90 -1.68
C ASN A 195 17.15 -40.69 -0.20
N PRO A 196 15.90 -40.98 0.21
CA PRO A 196 15.41 -40.67 1.54
C PRO A 196 15.48 -41.89 2.48
N GLU A 197 16.21 -41.79 3.58
CA GLU A 197 15.97 -42.63 4.76
C GLU A 197 16.04 -41.81 6.07
N ALA A 198 14.98 -42.01 6.85
CA ALA A 198 14.81 -41.82 8.31
C ALA A 198 14.99 -40.42 8.92
N ILE A 199 13.90 -39.85 9.44
CA ILE A 199 13.55 -39.87 10.88
C ILE A 199 12.14 -39.28 11.05
N GLN A 200 11.23 -40.10 11.58
CA GLN A 200 9.98 -39.67 12.21
C GLN A 200 10.29 -39.22 13.65
N THR A 201 9.72 -38.10 14.10
CA THR A 201 9.13 -37.98 15.46
C THR A 201 8.18 -36.78 15.54
N GLU A 202 7.20 -36.91 16.43
CA GLU A 202 5.91 -36.25 16.58
C GLU A 202 5.87 -34.87 17.32
N TYR A 203 4.85 -34.08 16.93
CA TYR A 203 4.04 -33.06 17.62
C TYR A 203 4.64 -31.84 18.36
N LYS A 204 4.30 -30.64 17.86
CA LYS A 204 3.39 -29.67 18.54
C LYS A 204 2.96 -28.54 17.60
N SER A 205 1.65 -28.29 17.55
CA SER A 205 0.98 -27.23 16.78
C SER A 205 1.08 -25.88 17.50
N GLU A 206 1.86 -24.97 16.93
CA GLU A 206 1.71 -23.52 17.06
C GLU A 206 1.35 -22.97 15.66
N PRO A 207 0.52 -21.91 15.54
CA PRO A 207 0.20 -21.32 14.25
C PRO A 207 1.48 -20.72 13.65
N GLN A 208 2.11 -21.48 12.76
CA GLN A 208 3.26 -20.99 12.02
C GLN A 208 2.78 -19.99 10.98
N THR A 209 3.27 -18.77 11.11
CA THR A 209 3.21 -17.74 10.08
C THR A 209 3.99 -18.25 8.87
N VAL A 210 3.29 -18.72 7.84
CA VAL A 210 3.90 -19.01 6.55
C VAL A 210 4.19 -17.67 5.86
N GLN A 211 5.39 -17.13 6.08
CA GLN A 211 5.92 -16.08 5.22
C GLN A 211 6.34 -16.68 3.88
N ASN A 212 5.39 -16.99 3.00
CA ASN A 212 5.67 -17.13 1.57
C ASN A 212 5.82 -15.72 0.99
N THR A 213 7.03 -15.17 1.10
CA THR A 213 7.43 -13.93 0.43
C THR A 213 8.10 -14.28 -0.89
N GLU A 214 7.32 -14.61 -1.92
CA GLU A 214 7.82 -14.62 -3.30
C GLU A 214 7.60 -13.24 -3.93
N ARG A 215 8.70 -12.51 -4.11
CA ARG A 215 8.76 -11.16 -4.68
C ARG A 215 8.54 -11.22 -6.20
N CYS A 216 7.48 -10.57 -6.69
CA CYS A 216 7.36 -10.24 -8.11
C CYS A 216 8.17 -8.97 -8.38
N GLN A 217 9.36 -9.09 -8.97
CA GLN A 217 10.13 -7.92 -9.42
C GLN A 217 9.58 -7.42 -10.76
N GLY A 218 8.61 -6.51 -10.72
CA GLY A 218 8.26 -5.68 -11.87
C GLY A 218 9.26 -4.53 -12.01
N ASN A 219 9.73 -4.26 -13.24
CA ASN A 219 10.56 -3.11 -13.68
C ASN A 219 11.68 -2.66 -12.72
N LYS A 220 12.95 -2.77 -13.15
CA LYS A 220 14.20 -2.51 -12.37
C LYS A 220 14.31 -1.23 -11.50
N ASN A 221 13.33 -0.33 -11.46
CA ASN A 221 13.32 0.89 -10.66
C ASN A 221 12.35 0.91 -9.47
N LEU A 222 11.25 0.13 -9.45
CA LEU A 222 10.26 0.15 -8.36
C LEU A 222 9.84 -1.27 -7.97
N GLU A 223 10.29 -1.73 -6.81
CA GLU A 223 9.88 -2.97 -6.17
C GLU A 223 8.61 -2.75 -5.35
N ILE A 224 7.64 -3.65 -5.50
CA ILE A 224 6.38 -3.62 -4.76
C ILE A 224 6.15 -4.91 -3.98
N ASN A 225 5.50 -4.82 -2.83
CA ASN A 225 5.11 -5.96 -2.02
C ASN A 225 3.87 -5.64 -1.19
N LYS A 226 3.00 -6.62 -1.04
CA LYS A 226 1.84 -6.58 -0.17
C LYS A 226 1.92 -7.72 0.84
N SER A 227 1.56 -7.44 2.10
CA SER A 227 1.55 -8.41 3.19
C SER A 227 0.33 -8.24 4.07
N ALA A 228 -0.06 -9.30 4.76
CA ALA A 228 -1.11 -9.31 5.76
C ALA A 228 -0.57 -9.85 7.09
N LYS A 229 -0.95 -9.23 8.21
CA LYS A 229 -0.58 -9.66 9.57
C LYS A 229 -1.79 -9.61 10.49
N LEU A 230 -2.04 -10.69 11.23
CA LEU A 230 -3.10 -10.73 12.24
C LEU A 230 -2.77 -9.79 13.41
N ASN A 231 -3.76 -8.97 13.80
CA ASN A 231 -3.73 -8.12 14.98
C ASN A 231 -4.34 -8.83 16.19
N GLU A 232 -4.05 -8.35 17.40
CA GLU A 232 -4.56 -8.92 18.66
C GLU A 232 -6.09 -8.85 18.79
N ASN A 233 -6.72 -7.89 18.12
CA ASN A 233 -8.18 -7.70 18.11
C ASN A 233 -8.90 -8.57 17.05
N GLY A 234 -8.18 -9.43 16.31
CA GLY A 234 -8.75 -10.29 15.28
C GLY A 234 -8.90 -9.65 13.89
N THR A 235 -8.48 -8.40 13.69
CA THR A 235 -8.39 -7.80 12.35
C THR A 235 -7.06 -8.17 11.68
N TYR A 236 -6.95 -7.98 10.38
CA TYR A 236 -5.69 -8.18 9.64
C TYR A 236 -5.16 -6.83 9.16
N ASN A 237 -3.95 -6.49 9.59
CA ASN A 237 -3.23 -5.36 9.07
C ASN A 237 -2.66 -5.69 7.69
N ILE A 238 -3.16 -5.00 6.68
CA ILE A 238 -2.67 -5.03 5.31
C ILE A 238 -1.61 -3.95 5.17
N THR A 239 -0.47 -4.28 4.57
CA THR A 239 0.59 -3.33 4.23
C THR A 239 0.95 -3.48 2.76
N LEU A 240 0.90 -2.39 1.99
CA LEU A 240 1.45 -2.30 0.64
C LEU A 240 2.70 -1.41 0.70
N GLU A 241 3.83 -1.97 0.32
CA GLU A 241 5.14 -1.31 0.25
C GLU A 241 5.51 -1.11 -1.22
N ALA A 242 5.90 0.10 -1.58
CA ALA A 242 6.51 0.41 -2.87
C ALA A 242 7.85 1.12 -2.61
N LYS A 243 8.95 0.54 -3.05
CA LYS A 243 10.31 1.04 -2.81
C LYS A 243 11.18 0.92 -4.05
N GLY A 244 12.23 1.72 -4.12
CA GLY A 244 13.14 1.60 -5.24
C GLY A 244 14.30 2.56 -5.16
N GLU A 245 15.08 2.58 -6.23
CA GLU A 245 16.19 3.51 -6.40
C GLU A 245 15.65 4.81 -7.03
N GLY A 246 16.03 5.95 -6.45
CA GLY A 246 15.83 7.24 -7.08
C GLY A 246 16.72 7.35 -8.31
N SER A 247 16.17 7.82 -9.42
CA SER A 247 16.95 8.10 -10.61
C SER A 247 18.00 9.18 -10.30
N ILE A 248 19.29 8.79 -10.25
CA ILE A 248 20.44 9.69 -9.99
C ILE A 248 20.54 10.80 -11.04
N GLN A 249 19.94 10.60 -12.22
CA GLN A 249 19.86 11.62 -13.27
C GLN A 249 18.97 12.83 -12.90
N ASN A 250 18.14 12.73 -11.85
CA ASN A 250 17.24 13.81 -11.41
C ASN A 250 17.56 14.41 -10.04
N SER A 251 18.53 13.90 -9.28
CA SER A 251 18.99 14.62 -8.08
C SER A 251 19.77 15.85 -8.53
N LYS A 252 19.12 17.02 -8.50
CA LYS A 252 19.78 18.28 -8.85
C LYS A 252 20.42 18.86 -7.61
N LYS A 253 21.71 19.15 -7.70
CA LYS A 253 22.40 19.93 -6.67
C LYS A 253 21.66 21.25 -6.48
N ALA A 254 21.60 21.75 -5.26
CA ALA A 254 21.00 23.02 -4.94
C ALA A 254 21.92 23.89 -4.10
N ASP A 255 22.04 25.15 -4.50
CA ASP A 255 22.71 26.18 -3.73
C ASP A 255 21.67 27.24 -3.36
N ILE A 256 21.43 27.37 -2.06
CA ILE A 256 20.37 28.21 -1.49
C ILE A 256 20.99 29.39 -0.76
N VAL A 257 20.58 30.59 -1.10
CA VAL A 257 20.97 31.81 -0.39
C VAL A 257 19.78 32.30 0.43
N LEU A 258 19.93 32.26 1.75
CA LEU A 258 18.97 32.81 2.68
C LEU A 258 19.37 34.25 3.02
N VAL A 259 18.49 35.21 2.74
CA VAL A 259 18.72 36.64 3.01
C VAL A 259 17.63 37.15 3.94
N ILE A 260 18.01 37.52 5.15
CA ILE A 260 17.10 37.94 6.21
C ILE A 260 17.22 39.45 6.45
N ASP A 261 16.11 40.18 6.32
CA ASP A 261 16.01 41.54 6.84
C ASP A 261 16.26 41.56 8.35
N SER A 262 17.21 42.38 8.76
CA SER A 262 17.56 42.62 10.15
C SER A 262 17.51 44.10 10.49
N SER A 263 16.61 44.85 9.85
CA SER A 263 16.30 46.24 10.19
C SER A 263 15.70 46.35 11.60
N GLY A 264 15.63 47.56 12.15
CA GLY A 264 15.13 47.82 13.50
C GLY A 264 13.65 47.46 13.68
N SER A 265 12.85 47.47 12.61
CA SER A 265 11.45 47.03 12.65
C SER A 265 11.30 45.55 12.98
N MET A 266 12.37 44.77 12.85
CA MET A 266 12.39 43.33 13.13
C MET A 266 12.55 42.97 14.61
N ASP A 267 12.73 43.94 15.52
CA ASP A 267 13.11 43.66 16.91
C ASP A 267 12.20 42.63 17.61
N ASP A 268 10.89 42.73 17.40
CA ASP A 268 9.88 41.81 17.93
C ASP A 268 9.64 40.55 17.07
N LYS A 269 10.04 40.56 15.79
CA LYS A 269 9.78 39.51 14.79
C LYS A 269 10.96 38.55 14.60
N ILE A 270 12.19 39.03 14.78
CA ILE A 270 13.43 38.36 14.33
C ILE A 270 13.59 36.96 14.92
N ASN A 271 13.19 36.73 16.18
CA ASN A 271 13.32 35.41 16.80
C ASN A 271 12.42 34.35 16.16
N LYS A 272 11.23 34.72 15.70
CA LYS A 272 10.31 33.83 14.97
C LYS A 272 10.85 33.53 13.58
N VAL A 273 11.37 34.53 12.89
CA VAL A 273 11.99 34.38 11.57
C VAL A 273 13.26 33.53 11.64
N LYS A 274 14.12 33.73 12.64
CA LYS A 274 15.27 32.86 12.92
C LYS A 274 14.84 31.41 13.12
N THR A 275 13.74 31.17 13.82
CA THR A 275 13.21 29.82 14.06
C THR A 275 12.74 29.18 12.74
N ALA A 276 11.95 29.91 11.95
CA ALA A 276 11.47 29.45 10.64
C ALA A 276 12.63 29.18 9.66
N ALA A 277 13.61 30.06 9.61
CA ALA A 277 14.84 29.92 8.82
C ALA A 277 15.66 28.68 9.20
N LYS A 278 15.82 28.40 10.51
CA LYS A 278 16.49 27.19 11.00
C LYS A 278 15.70 25.94 10.64
N ASN A 279 14.38 25.99 10.75
CA ASN A 279 13.51 24.87 10.36
C ASN A 279 13.59 24.59 8.85
N LEU A 280 13.53 25.62 8.00
CA LEU A 280 13.77 25.49 6.57
C LEU A 280 15.15 24.86 6.29
N SER A 281 16.20 25.37 6.94
CA SER A 281 17.57 24.87 6.75
C SER A 281 17.68 23.40 7.15
N LYS A 282 17.14 23.02 8.31
CA LYS A 282 17.08 21.65 8.79
C LYS A 282 16.28 20.76 7.85
N ASN A 283 15.09 21.22 7.43
CA ASN A 283 14.21 20.47 6.55
C ASN A 283 14.94 20.13 5.25
N ILE A 284 15.60 21.10 4.62
CA ILE A 284 16.28 20.90 3.34
C ILE A 284 17.57 20.08 3.49
N LEU A 285 18.33 20.26 4.57
CA LEU A 285 19.62 19.59 4.80
C LEU A 285 19.52 18.19 5.42
N ASN A 286 18.33 17.73 5.81
CA ASN A 286 18.19 16.45 6.53
C ASN A 286 18.82 15.25 5.78
N SER A 287 19.81 14.65 6.46
CA SER A 287 20.47 13.33 6.43
C SER A 287 20.85 12.62 5.12
N SER A 288 20.26 12.95 3.97
CA SER A 288 20.39 12.14 2.74
C SER A 288 21.08 12.89 1.60
N ASN A 289 21.31 14.18 1.81
CA ASN A 289 21.75 15.17 0.82
C ASN A 289 23.13 15.77 1.12
N ASN A 290 23.96 15.14 1.97
CA ASN A 290 25.34 15.60 2.17
C ASN A 290 26.06 15.58 0.81
N ASP A 291 26.40 16.79 0.33
CA ASP A 291 26.93 17.20 -0.98
C ASP A 291 25.92 17.61 -2.07
N GLN A 292 24.63 17.36 -1.91
CA GLN A 292 23.58 17.79 -2.85
C GLN A 292 23.14 19.23 -2.58
N VAL A 293 22.89 19.60 -1.32
CA VAL A 293 22.42 20.93 -0.96
C VAL A 293 23.43 21.69 -0.11
N ARG A 294 23.63 22.97 -0.39
CA ARG A 294 24.39 23.89 0.48
C ARG A 294 23.60 25.17 0.69
N ILE A 295 23.73 25.73 1.89
CA ILE A 295 23.06 26.98 2.26
C ILE A 295 24.11 28.02 2.61
N SER A 296 23.92 29.23 2.13
CA SER A 296 24.62 30.43 2.57
C SER A 296 23.62 31.37 3.24
N VAL A 297 24.05 32.09 4.28
CA VAL A 297 23.19 33.00 5.04
C VAL A 297 23.79 34.39 5.01
N ALA A 298 22.94 35.36 4.71
CA ALA A 298 23.21 36.77 4.84
C ALA A 298 22.06 37.49 5.52
N ASN A 299 22.36 38.67 6.03
CA ASN A 299 21.36 39.63 6.48
C ASN A 299 21.62 40.99 5.84
N PHE A 300 20.60 41.84 5.85
CA PHE A 300 20.73 43.23 5.44
C PHE A 300 19.97 44.13 6.40
N SER A 301 20.49 45.34 6.55
CA SER A 301 19.87 46.42 7.30
C SER A 301 20.39 47.74 6.75
N TYR A 302 20.60 48.77 7.59
CA TYR A 302 21.27 50.00 7.20
C TYR A 302 22.28 50.37 8.27
N ASN A 303 23.50 50.65 7.82
CA ASN A 303 24.60 51.09 8.68
C ASN A 303 24.82 52.60 8.52
N TYR A 304 24.97 53.31 9.64
CA TYR A 304 25.10 54.77 9.71
C TYR A 304 26.47 55.31 9.26
N ASP A 305 27.42 54.45 8.85
CA ASP A 305 28.77 54.87 8.46
C ASP A 305 28.79 55.55 7.07
N PHE A 306 28.79 56.89 7.09
CA PHE A 306 28.72 57.79 5.94
C PHE A 306 29.77 57.51 4.84
N PHE A 307 30.95 56.96 5.18
CA PHE A 307 32.03 56.73 4.21
C PHE A 307 31.94 55.38 3.48
N GLN A 308 31.08 54.46 3.94
CA GLN A 308 30.90 53.15 3.30
C GLN A 308 29.65 53.07 2.42
N TYR A 309 28.82 54.11 2.46
CA TYR A 309 27.47 54.18 1.89
C TYR A 309 27.34 53.87 0.38
N TYR A 310 28.30 54.32 -0.44
CA TYR A 310 28.25 54.11 -1.90
C TYR A 310 28.76 52.72 -2.34
N LYS A 311 29.28 51.92 -1.42
CA LYS A 311 29.85 50.62 -1.75
C LYS A 311 28.76 49.55 -1.81
N PRO A 312 28.65 48.80 -2.92
CA PRO A 312 27.72 47.69 -2.99
C PRO A 312 27.87 46.71 -1.84
N GLY A 313 26.78 46.48 -1.11
CA GLY A 313 26.72 45.54 0.00
C GLY A 313 27.15 46.10 1.36
N ALA A 314 27.44 47.40 1.47
CA ALA A 314 27.84 48.03 2.74
C ALA A 314 26.77 47.93 3.84
N SER A 315 25.49 47.80 3.46
CA SER A 315 24.36 47.61 4.38
C SER A 315 23.88 46.16 4.44
N SER A 316 24.77 45.20 4.16
CA SER A 316 24.50 43.77 4.21
C SER A 316 25.72 42.98 4.66
N GLU A 317 25.52 41.88 5.36
CA GLU A 317 26.60 41.07 5.91
C GLU A 317 26.43 39.59 5.51
N VAL A 318 27.55 38.94 5.20
CA VAL A 318 27.60 37.49 5.03
C VAL A 318 27.78 36.87 6.41
N GLN A 319 26.78 36.14 6.89
CA GLN A 319 26.87 35.42 8.15
C GLN A 319 27.56 34.06 7.97
N THR A 320 27.37 33.42 6.81
CA THR A 320 28.15 32.26 6.39
C THR A 320 28.11 32.06 4.87
N ASN A 321 29.22 31.61 4.29
CA ASN A 321 29.28 31.15 2.89
C ASN A 321 28.55 29.80 2.73
N PHE A 322 28.47 29.28 1.50
CA PHE A 322 27.84 27.98 1.25
C PHE A 322 28.48 26.86 2.08
N THR A 323 27.67 26.25 2.94
CA THR A 323 28.06 25.10 3.77
C THR A 323 26.94 24.06 3.80
N THR A 324 27.31 22.80 4.06
CA THR A 324 26.37 21.70 4.36
C THR A 324 26.15 21.57 5.87
N ASN A 325 26.94 22.27 6.70
CA ASN A 325 26.95 22.12 8.13
C ASN A 325 25.77 22.87 8.78
N LEU A 326 24.74 22.12 9.17
CA LEU A 326 23.56 22.67 9.83
C LEU A 326 23.90 23.46 11.10
N ASN A 327 24.95 23.08 11.85
CA ASN A 327 25.35 23.82 13.05
C ASN A 327 25.96 25.19 12.73
N GLU A 328 26.74 25.29 11.66
CA GLU A 328 27.27 26.57 11.17
C GLU A 328 26.14 27.49 10.70
N ILE A 329 25.17 26.94 9.95
CA ILE A 329 24.00 27.69 9.48
C ILE A 329 23.14 28.16 10.66
N ASN A 330 22.87 27.27 11.62
CA ASN A 330 22.10 27.63 12.81
C ASN A 330 22.78 28.73 13.64
N ARG A 331 24.12 28.71 13.73
CA ARG A 331 24.91 29.75 14.39
C ARG A 331 24.87 31.07 13.59
N ALA A 332 25.05 31.02 12.28
CA ALA A 332 24.95 32.17 11.39
C ALA A 332 23.58 32.87 11.52
N ILE A 333 22.48 32.11 11.50
CA ILE A 333 21.13 32.64 11.70
C ILE A 333 20.96 33.20 13.12
N TYR A 334 21.48 32.51 14.14
CA TYR A 334 21.38 32.96 15.53
C TYR A 334 22.02 34.32 15.77
N ASN A 335 23.14 34.61 15.09
CA ASN A 335 23.93 35.83 15.27
C ASN A 335 23.34 37.09 14.62
N ILE A 336 22.31 36.97 13.79
CA ILE A 336 21.66 38.11 13.13
C ILE A 336 20.96 38.98 14.17
N ASN A 337 21.33 40.25 14.31
CA ASN A 337 20.68 41.17 15.25
C ASN A 337 19.92 42.27 14.51
N PRO A 338 18.73 42.66 15.00
CA PRO A 338 17.96 43.73 14.41
C PRO A 338 18.63 45.09 14.67
N GLY A 339 18.57 46.00 13.69
CA GLY A 339 19.06 47.37 13.84
C GLY A 339 19.15 48.13 12.51
N GLY A 340 19.05 49.45 12.54
CA GLY A 340 19.09 50.29 11.34
C GLY A 340 17.77 50.27 10.53
N GLY A 341 17.79 50.84 9.33
CA GLY A 341 16.70 50.77 8.36
C GLY A 341 16.80 49.61 7.36
N THR A 342 15.84 49.51 6.46
CA THR A 342 15.67 48.43 5.48
C THR A 342 16.30 48.80 4.12
N ASN A 343 17.54 48.36 3.86
CA ASN A 343 18.22 48.54 2.57
C ASN A 343 18.07 47.29 1.68
N THR A 344 16.88 47.10 1.11
CA THR A 344 16.55 45.93 0.28
C THR A 344 17.43 45.83 -0.97
N GLN A 345 17.89 46.96 -1.53
CA GLN A 345 18.83 46.97 -2.66
C GLN A 345 20.13 46.23 -2.31
N ASP A 346 20.70 46.49 -1.13
CA ASP A 346 21.89 45.79 -0.65
C ASP A 346 21.62 44.32 -0.33
N GLY A 347 20.45 43.98 0.20
CA GLY A 347 20.03 42.60 0.39
C GLY A 347 19.98 41.81 -0.93
N ILE A 348 19.38 42.37 -1.98
CA ILE A 348 19.29 41.72 -3.31
C ILE A 348 20.68 41.57 -3.94
N TRP A 349 21.52 42.60 -3.84
CA TRP A 349 22.90 42.50 -4.31
C TRP A 349 23.70 41.44 -3.55
N ARG A 350 23.48 41.33 -2.22
CA ARG A 350 24.13 40.31 -1.40
C ARG A 350 23.71 38.90 -1.82
N ALA A 351 22.43 38.70 -2.13
CA ALA A 351 21.95 37.45 -2.72
C ALA A 351 22.72 37.11 -4.00
N LYS A 352 22.79 38.09 -4.93
CA LYS A 352 23.56 37.99 -6.17
C LYS A 352 25.03 37.67 -5.93
N ASN A 353 25.65 38.27 -4.92
CA ASN A 353 27.08 38.12 -4.61
C ASN A 353 27.38 36.73 -4.04
N LEU A 354 26.54 36.24 -3.14
CA LEU A 354 26.66 34.87 -2.63
C LEU A 354 26.46 33.82 -3.72
N LEU A 355 25.51 34.04 -4.64
CA LEU A 355 25.34 33.16 -5.80
C LEU A 355 26.57 33.11 -6.72
N GLU A 356 27.54 34.03 -6.64
CA GLU A 356 28.78 33.92 -7.42
C GLU A 356 29.64 32.73 -6.98
N GLY A 357 29.48 32.27 -5.73
CA GLY A 357 30.10 31.05 -5.22
C GLY A 357 29.27 29.78 -5.41
N SER A 358 28.15 29.87 -6.15
CA SER A 358 27.31 28.70 -6.43
C SER A 358 27.95 27.80 -7.49
N ARG A 359 27.58 26.53 -7.47
CA ARG A 359 28.00 25.50 -8.43
C ARG A 359 27.29 25.72 -9.75
N ASP A 360 28.01 25.55 -10.85
CA ASP A 360 27.47 25.72 -12.20
C ASP A 360 26.30 24.75 -12.45
N GLU A 361 26.46 23.50 -12.04
CA GLU A 361 25.47 22.43 -12.20
C GLU A 361 24.32 22.47 -11.18
N ALA A 362 24.36 23.36 -10.19
CA ALA A 362 23.33 23.44 -9.16
C ALA A 362 22.16 24.35 -9.57
N ASN A 363 20.95 23.92 -9.23
CA ASN A 363 19.79 24.79 -9.12
C ASN A 363 20.08 25.88 -8.07
N LYS A 364 19.71 27.11 -8.39
CA LYS A 364 20.01 28.28 -7.57
C LYS A 364 18.72 28.83 -6.98
N TYR A 365 18.70 28.99 -5.67
CA TYR A 365 17.54 29.48 -4.93
C TYR A 365 17.92 30.66 -4.07
N VAL A 366 17.04 31.66 -4.00
CA VAL A 366 17.12 32.75 -3.02
C VAL A 366 15.84 32.75 -2.20
N VAL A 367 15.96 32.69 -0.89
CA VAL A 367 14.86 32.91 0.05
C VAL A 367 15.10 34.27 0.71
N PHE A 368 14.37 35.27 0.25
CA PHE A 368 14.50 36.65 0.66
C PHE A 368 13.34 37.02 1.60
N PHE A 369 13.67 37.43 2.81
CA PHE A 369 12.69 37.75 3.84
C PHE A 369 12.77 39.24 4.20
N SER A 370 11.62 39.91 4.35
CA SER A 370 11.53 41.29 4.84
C SER A 370 10.20 41.57 5.56
N ASP A 371 10.24 42.50 6.51
CA ASP A 371 9.09 42.99 7.28
C ASP A 371 8.80 44.48 7.05
N GLY A 372 9.53 45.10 6.12
CA GLY A 372 9.52 46.54 5.91
C GLY A 372 9.63 46.91 4.44
N LEU A 373 9.09 48.07 4.09
CA LEU A 373 9.36 48.69 2.79
C LEU A 373 10.81 49.18 2.74
N PRO A 374 11.43 49.22 1.55
CA PRO A 374 12.74 49.83 1.38
C PRO A 374 12.73 51.28 1.88
N VAL A 375 13.57 51.58 2.85
CA VAL A 375 13.73 52.93 3.43
C VAL A 375 15.11 53.52 3.15
N ASN A 376 16.02 52.74 2.56
CA ASN A 376 17.36 53.15 2.16
C ASN A 376 17.77 52.48 0.83
N SER A 377 18.63 53.15 0.08
CA SER A 377 19.29 52.64 -1.14
C SER A 377 20.62 53.35 -1.34
N ARG A 378 21.53 52.80 -2.14
CA ARG A 378 22.87 53.36 -2.43
C ARG A 378 22.83 54.70 -3.14
N ASP A 379 21.87 54.84 -4.05
CA ASP A 379 21.85 55.93 -5.04
C ASP A 379 21.28 57.24 -4.46
N TYR A 380 20.83 57.27 -3.20
CA TYR A 380 20.13 58.44 -2.67
C TYR A 380 20.09 58.59 -1.15
N TRP A 381 20.66 59.70 -0.66
CA TRP A 381 20.62 60.13 0.74
C TRP A 381 19.69 61.35 0.88
N GLY A 382 18.61 61.23 1.67
CA GLY A 382 17.73 62.35 2.02
C GLY A 382 16.23 62.12 1.78
N TYR A 383 15.40 63.00 2.36
CA TYR A 383 13.92 62.99 2.38
C TYR A 383 13.19 63.15 1.03
N THR A 384 13.80 62.78 -0.10
CA THR A 384 13.16 62.86 -1.41
C THR A 384 12.49 61.53 -1.76
N GLY A 385 11.25 61.36 -1.32
CA GLY A 385 10.31 60.31 -1.77
C GLY A 385 10.73 58.88 -1.44
N TRP A 386 10.03 58.24 -0.50
CA TRP A 386 10.27 56.84 -0.10
C TRP A 386 10.23 55.85 -1.28
N ASP A 387 9.52 56.20 -2.36
CA ASP A 387 9.42 55.41 -3.59
C ASP A 387 10.75 55.24 -4.36
N ILE A 388 11.75 56.10 -4.12
CA ILE A 388 13.06 55.95 -4.75
C ILE A 388 13.79 54.68 -4.29
N HIS A 389 13.64 54.32 -3.01
CA HIS A 389 14.27 53.13 -2.44
C HIS A 389 13.61 51.85 -2.99
N VAL A 390 12.28 51.89 -3.19
CA VAL A 390 11.52 50.85 -3.88
C VAL A 390 12.03 50.64 -5.29
N LYS A 391 12.17 51.72 -6.07
CA LYS A 391 12.73 51.66 -7.43
C LYS A 391 14.13 51.08 -7.46
N SER A 392 15.00 51.51 -6.55
CA SER A 392 16.37 51.02 -6.45
C SER A 392 16.43 49.52 -6.17
N ALA A 393 15.57 49.01 -5.28
CA ALA A 393 15.48 47.59 -4.99
C ALA A 393 14.97 46.78 -6.20
N GLN A 394 13.87 47.22 -6.84
CA GLN A 394 13.33 46.55 -8.04
C GLN A 394 14.35 46.56 -9.18
N ARG A 395 15.01 47.70 -9.42
CA ARG A 395 16.05 47.84 -10.45
C ARG A 395 17.21 46.90 -10.21
N GLU A 396 17.67 46.75 -8.96
CA GLU A 396 18.73 45.81 -8.61
C GLU A 396 18.30 44.35 -8.82
N TYR A 397 17.03 44.02 -8.53
CA TYR A 397 16.46 42.70 -8.83
C TYR A 397 16.50 42.40 -10.33
N TYR A 398 15.89 43.25 -11.17
CA TYR A 398 15.79 43.07 -12.63
C TYR A 398 17.15 43.19 -13.35
N ARG A 399 18.20 43.64 -12.66
CA ARG A 399 19.57 43.63 -13.19
C ARG A 399 20.15 42.22 -13.24
N TYR A 400 19.81 41.36 -12.28
CA TYR A 400 20.46 40.06 -12.07
C TYR A 400 19.53 38.85 -12.17
N PHE A 401 18.23 39.06 -11.91
CA PHE A 401 17.21 38.02 -11.87
C PHE A 401 16.11 38.29 -12.90
N THR A 402 15.38 37.24 -13.24
CA THR A 402 14.20 37.31 -14.12
C THR A 402 12.95 37.37 -13.26
N GLY A 403 12.08 38.37 -13.44
CA GLY A 403 10.77 38.41 -12.77
C GLY A 403 9.79 37.37 -13.32
N TYR A 404 8.67 37.17 -12.63
CA TYR A 404 7.62 36.24 -13.07
C TYR A 404 7.16 36.53 -14.52
N GLY A 405 7.06 35.50 -15.34
CA GLY A 405 6.67 35.61 -16.76
C GLY A 405 7.78 36.10 -17.70
N ALA A 406 9.01 36.28 -17.21
CA ALA A 406 10.16 36.75 -18.00
C ALA A 406 9.88 38.03 -18.83
N PRO A 407 9.43 39.12 -18.18
CA PRO A 407 9.01 40.32 -18.88
C PRO A 407 10.21 41.02 -19.54
N THR A 408 9.99 41.59 -20.72
CA THR A 408 10.99 42.43 -21.42
C THR A 408 10.97 43.88 -20.94
N GLN A 409 9.85 44.32 -20.37
CA GLN A 409 9.65 45.65 -19.78
C GLN A 409 8.88 45.50 -18.48
N VAL A 410 9.24 46.29 -17.48
CA VAL A 410 8.54 46.33 -16.19
C VAL A 410 8.38 47.75 -15.70
N THR A 411 7.27 48.03 -15.04
CA THR A 411 7.06 49.27 -14.30
C THR A 411 7.59 49.11 -12.89
N ILE A 412 8.49 49.99 -12.49
CA ILE A 412 9.07 50.04 -11.14
C ILE A 412 8.63 51.33 -10.44
N GLY A 413 8.62 51.33 -9.11
CA GLY A 413 8.10 52.43 -8.29
C GLY A 413 6.58 52.54 -8.35
N GLY A 414 6.08 53.71 -7.97
CA GLY A 414 4.64 53.95 -7.90
C GLY A 414 3.95 53.29 -6.70
N ILE A 415 4.72 52.89 -5.68
CA ILE A 415 4.24 52.07 -4.56
C ILE A 415 4.26 52.87 -3.25
N ALA A 416 5.40 53.48 -2.91
CA ALA A 416 5.56 54.13 -1.61
C ALA A 416 5.21 55.63 -1.65
N TYR A 417 5.30 56.30 -0.50
CA TYR A 417 4.95 57.71 -0.32
C TYR A 417 5.64 58.63 -1.35
N ARG A 418 4.82 59.52 -1.95
CA ARG A 418 5.12 60.28 -3.19
C ARG A 418 5.47 59.34 -4.36
N PRO A 419 4.50 58.50 -4.78
CA PRO A 419 4.73 57.45 -5.76
C PRO A 419 5.11 58.03 -7.12
N THR A 420 6.18 57.52 -7.71
CA THR A 420 6.64 57.88 -9.05
C THR A 420 7.03 56.62 -9.81
N ALA A 421 6.16 56.18 -10.71
CA ALA A 421 6.43 55.01 -11.53
C ALA A 421 7.32 55.36 -12.73
N GLU A 422 8.19 54.43 -13.13
CA GLU A 422 8.91 54.48 -14.40
C GLU A 422 8.95 53.10 -15.04
N THR A 423 8.94 53.04 -16.37
CA THR A 423 9.11 51.78 -17.11
C THR A 423 10.58 51.60 -17.46
N ILE A 424 11.13 50.44 -17.11
CA ILE A 424 12.49 50.04 -17.48
C ILE A 424 12.47 48.85 -18.44
N TYR A 425 13.50 48.76 -19.28
CA TYR A 425 13.79 47.55 -20.03
C TYR A 425 14.56 46.58 -19.15
N VAL A 426 14.08 45.35 -19.04
CA VAL A 426 14.74 44.31 -18.26
C VAL A 426 15.98 43.83 -19.00
N ASN A 427 17.02 43.43 -18.26
CA ASN A 427 18.19 42.82 -18.86
C ASN A 427 17.79 41.52 -19.58
N ASN A 428 17.90 41.46 -20.91
CA ASN A 428 17.53 40.29 -21.72
C ASN A 428 18.42 39.06 -21.47
N LYS A 429 19.54 39.22 -20.75
CA LYS A 429 20.43 38.13 -20.32
C LYS A 429 20.84 38.33 -18.85
N PRO A 430 19.90 38.20 -17.90
CA PRO A 430 20.23 38.34 -16.49
C PRO A 430 21.19 37.21 -16.07
N ARG A 431 22.15 37.54 -15.20
CA ARG A 431 23.22 36.60 -14.81
C ARG A 431 22.67 35.32 -14.17
N TYR A 432 21.59 35.43 -13.40
CA TYR A 432 20.92 34.31 -12.73
C TYR A 432 19.50 34.14 -13.25
N LYS A 433 19.37 34.06 -14.58
CA LYS A 433 18.07 33.95 -15.25
C LYS A 433 17.21 32.77 -14.80
N ASP A 434 17.85 31.66 -14.42
CA ASP A 434 17.21 30.39 -14.04
C ASP A 434 17.13 30.22 -12.50
N ALA A 435 17.55 31.21 -11.71
CA ALA A 435 17.45 31.15 -10.26
C ALA A 435 16.02 31.42 -9.78
N LYS A 436 15.52 30.58 -8.88
CA LYS A 436 14.23 30.79 -8.22
C LYS A 436 14.40 31.76 -7.05
N PHE A 437 13.67 32.86 -7.07
CA PHE A 437 13.73 33.92 -6.07
C PHE A 437 12.39 34.01 -5.35
N TYR A 438 12.37 33.59 -4.09
CA TYR A 438 11.25 33.73 -3.18
C TYR A 438 11.39 35.04 -2.41
N SER A 439 10.36 35.87 -2.41
CA SER A 439 10.21 36.97 -1.44
C SER A 439 9.14 36.58 -0.42
N VAL A 440 9.38 36.85 0.86
CA VAL A 440 8.48 36.55 1.97
C VAL A 440 8.29 37.79 2.83
N GLY A 441 7.02 38.15 3.09
CA GLY A 441 6.63 39.33 3.87
C GLY A 441 6.00 38.98 5.21
N LEU A 442 6.49 39.58 6.31
CA LEU A 442 5.88 39.49 7.65
C LEU A 442 5.64 40.89 8.22
N PHE A 443 4.44 41.44 8.04
CA PHE A 443 4.11 42.82 8.38
C PHE A 443 3.06 42.86 9.51
N THR A 444 3.52 42.57 10.73
CA THR A 444 2.66 42.53 11.93
C THR A 444 2.00 43.88 12.18
N ASN A 445 0.68 43.89 12.37
CA ASN A 445 -0.13 45.08 12.64
C ASN A 445 0.00 46.21 11.58
N ALA A 446 0.47 45.91 10.37
CA ALA A 446 0.56 46.92 9.31
C ALA A 446 -0.84 47.41 8.89
N PRO A 447 -1.08 48.73 8.81
CA PRO A 447 -2.29 49.30 8.25
C PRO A 447 -2.50 48.85 6.80
N GLU A 448 -3.75 48.91 6.31
CA GLU A 448 -4.09 48.48 4.94
C GLU A 448 -3.25 49.14 3.84
N GLU A 449 -2.87 50.41 4.02
CA GLU A 449 -1.99 51.10 3.09
C GLU A 449 -0.59 50.45 3.04
N GLU A 450 0.04 50.24 4.20
CA GLU A 450 1.36 49.64 4.30
C GLU A 450 1.34 48.17 3.84
N LYS A 451 0.29 47.42 4.20
CA LYS A 451 0.04 46.07 3.70
C LYS A 451 -0.01 46.04 2.17
N SER A 452 -0.82 46.92 1.56
CA SER A 452 -0.95 47.01 0.11
C SER A 452 0.37 47.37 -0.56
N GLN A 453 1.12 48.32 0.02
CA GLN A 453 2.44 48.70 -0.46
C GLN A 453 3.45 47.53 -0.37
N ALA A 454 3.47 46.82 0.76
CA ALA A 454 4.34 45.67 0.98
C ALA A 454 4.06 44.55 -0.02
N ILE A 455 2.79 44.20 -0.23
CA ILE A 455 2.38 43.18 -1.22
C ILE A 455 2.77 43.64 -2.63
N ASN A 456 2.44 44.88 -3.00
CA ASN A 456 2.73 45.42 -4.33
C ASN A 456 4.23 45.55 -4.61
N PHE A 457 5.05 45.72 -3.58
CA PHE A 457 6.50 45.67 -3.71
C PHE A 457 7.02 44.24 -3.78
N LEU A 458 6.78 43.41 -2.77
CA LEU A 458 7.43 42.11 -2.64
C LEU A 458 7.04 41.14 -3.78
N LYS A 459 5.81 41.21 -4.28
CA LYS A 459 5.38 40.39 -5.44
C LYS A 459 6.14 40.71 -6.73
N THR A 460 6.79 41.88 -6.82
CA THR A 460 7.56 42.32 -8.00
C THR A 460 9.02 41.88 -7.97
N ILE A 461 9.51 41.39 -6.82
CA ILE A 461 10.88 40.90 -6.64
C ILE A 461 10.91 39.39 -6.35
N GLN A 462 10.08 38.64 -7.08
CA GLN A 462 10.00 37.17 -7.04
C GLN A 462 9.67 36.62 -8.43
N ASN A 463 9.89 35.32 -8.62
CA ASN A 463 9.63 34.64 -9.90
C ASN A 463 9.10 33.20 -9.77
N VAL A 464 8.57 32.84 -8.61
CA VAL A 464 8.16 31.48 -8.25
C VAL A 464 6.66 31.24 -8.39
N ILE A 465 5.84 32.29 -8.31
CA ILE A 465 4.38 32.22 -8.42
C ILE A 465 3.81 33.42 -9.17
N ASP A 466 2.57 33.29 -9.65
CA ASP A 466 1.85 34.41 -10.23
C ASP A 466 1.70 35.54 -9.18
N PRO A 467 2.00 36.81 -9.53
CA PRO A 467 1.86 37.94 -8.60
C PRO A 467 0.46 38.10 -7.99
N SER A 468 -0.59 37.58 -8.63
CA SER A 468 -1.97 37.58 -8.09
C SER A 468 -2.16 36.60 -6.92
N GLU A 469 -1.37 35.53 -6.85
CA GLU A 469 -1.41 34.53 -5.78
C GLU A 469 -0.51 34.89 -4.58
N TYR A 470 0.34 35.92 -4.73
CA TYR A 470 1.38 36.25 -3.77
C TYR A 470 0.86 36.53 -2.36
N GLU A 471 -0.22 37.30 -2.22
CA GLU A 471 -0.79 37.66 -0.92
C GLU A 471 -1.18 36.43 -0.10
N GLY A 472 -1.78 35.42 -0.75
CA GLY A 472 -2.25 34.22 -0.06
C GLY A 472 -1.14 33.24 0.32
N LYS A 473 0.06 33.37 -0.27
CA LYS A 473 1.11 32.34 -0.15
C LYS A 473 2.39 32.81 0.56
N TYR A 474 2.86 34.02 0.27
CA TYR A 474 4.16 34.50 0.79
C TYR A 474 4.07 35.81 1.59
N TYR A 475 2.86 36.28 1.89
CA TYR A 475 2.63 37.41 2.78
C TYR A 475 1.83 36.98 4.01
N THR A 476 2.17 37.50 5.19
CA THR A 476 1.36 37.32 6.39
C THR A 476 1.52 38.49 7.36
N GLN A 477 0.49 38.72 8.18
CA GLN A 477 0.55 39.60 9.36
C GLN A 477 0.57 38.79 10.67
N ASP A 478 0.47 37.46 10.58
CA ASP A 478 0.49 36.55 11.72
C ASP A 478 1.89 35.93 11.90
N LEU A 479 2.48 36.23 13.05
CA LEU A 479 3.78 35.70 13.47
C LEU A 479 3.85 34.17 13.52
N ASN A 480 2.72 33.49 13.72
CA ASN A 480 2.71 32.02 13.83
C ASN A 480 2.69 31.34 12.46
N SER A 481 2.16 32.01 11.44
CA SER A 481 2.06 31.51 10.07
C SER A 481 3.41 31.45 9.34
N ILE A 482 4.42 32.23 9.77
CA ILE A 482 5.72 32.32 9.08
C ILE A 482 6.45 30.98 8.97
N ASN A 483 6.32 30.11 9.97
CA ASN A 483 6.95 28.79 9.95
C ASN A 483 6.28 27.87 8.90
N GLY A 484 4.97 28.01 8.70
CA GLY A 484 4.24 27.31 7.64
C GLY A 484 4.76 27.69 6.25
N ILE A 485 4.87 29.00 5.97
CA ILE A 485 5.39 29.51 4.69
C ILE A 485 6.81 28.98 4.41
N PHE A 486 7.71 29.02 5.39
CA PHE A 486 9.06 28.49 5.25
C PHE A 486 9.08 26.96 5.07
N ASN A 487 8.16 26.24 5.69
CA ASN A 487 8.01 24.80 5.47
C ASN A 487 7.55 24.51 4.03
N ASP A 488 6.58 25.27 3.51
CA ASP A 488 6.07 25.12 2.15
C ASP A 488 7.18 25.38 1.12
N ILE A 489 7.93 26.48 1.27
CA ILE A 489 9.11 26.77 0.45
C ILE A 489 10.13 25.62 0.54
N SER A 490 10.39 25.11 1.76
CA SER A 490 11.33 23.99 1.93
C SER A 490 10.86 22.72 1.21
N ASN A 491 9.55 22.47 1.16
CA ASN A 491 8.95 21.33 0.47
C ASN A 491 8.99 21.51 -1.05
N GLU A 492 8.65 22.69 -1.55
CA GLU A 492 8.78 23.00 -2.98
C GLU A 492 10.23 22.86 -3.48
N ILE A 493 11.20 23.35 -2.69
CA ILE A 493 12.62 23.16 -3.03
C ILE A 493 12.95 21.68 -3.05
N LYS A 494 12.54 20.91 -2.03
CA LYS A 494 12.74 19.45 -1.94
C LYS A 494 12.20 18.70 -3.13
N GLU A 495 10.99 19.01 -3.59
CA GLU A 495 10.39 18.40 -4.77
C GLU A 495 11.23 18.61 -6.03
N ASN A 496 11.90 19.77 -6.14
CA ASN A 496 12.76 20.09 -7.28
C ASN A 496 14.18 19.50 -7.20
N ILE A 497 14.63 19.04 -6.04
CA ILE A 497 16.00 18.55 -5.80
C ILE A 497 16.07 17.06 -5.53
N ASN A 498 15.05 16.48 -4.91
CA ASN A 498 15.06 15.09 -4.50
C ASN A 498 14.76 14.18 -5.70
N ALA A 499 15.55 13.13 -5.84
CA ALA A 499 15.23 12.09 -6.81
C ALA A 499 13.90 11.42 -6.40
N SER A 500 13.01 11.20 -7.37
CA SER A 500 11.81 10.40 -7.16
C SER A 500 12.06 8.96 -7.61
N VAL A 501 11.48 8.01 -6.88
CA VAL A 501 11.37 6.61 -7.30
C VAL A 501 10.21 6.47 -8.29
N ALA A 502 9.12 7.18 -8.04
CA ALA A 502 7.93 7.21 -8.89
C ALA A 502 7.22 8.57 -8.74
N LYS A 503 6.55 9.04 -9.80
CA LYS A 503 5.77 10.30 -9.81
C LYS A 503 4.28 10.00 -9.94
N GLU A 504 3.43 10.89 -9.41
CA GLU A 504 1.96 10.79 -9.57
C GLU A 504 1.40 9.39 -9.20
N SER A 505 1.91 8.81 -8.12
CA SER A 505 1.64 7.43 -7.74
C SER A 505 0.26 7.30 -7.10
N ILE A 506 -0.51 6.31 -7.56
CA ILE A 506 -1.83 5.94 -7.06
C ILE A 506 -1.80 4.45 -6.74
N ILE A 507 -2.12 4.09 -5.50
CA ILE A 507 -2.31 2.69 -5.09
C ILE A 507 -3.81 2.43 -5.00
N HIS A 508 -4.29 1.39 -5.67
CA HIS A 508 -5.69 0.94 -5.61
C HIS A 508 -5.74 -0.51 -5.17
N ASP A 509 -6.63 -0.83 -4.25
CA ASP A 509 -6.76 -2.15 -3.65
C ASP A 509 -8.24 -2.52 -3.51
N VAL A 510 -8.63 -3.64 -4.11
CA VAL A 510 -9.95 -4.25 -3.98
C VAL A 510 -9.82 -5.44 -3.06
N VAL A 511 -10.38 -5.32 -1.86
CA VAL A 511 -10.35 -6.35 -0.82
C VAL A 511 -11.28 -7.50 -1.24
N SER A 512 -10.93 -8.73 -0.89
CA SER A 512 -11.78 -9.89 -1.23
C SER A 512 -13.13 -9.81 -0.52
N LYS A 513 -14.18 -10.37 -1.15
CA LYS A 513 -15.58 -10.35 -0.66
C LYS A 513 -15.78 -10.85 0.78
N GLU A 514 -14.85 -11.64 1.31
CA GLU A 514 -14.88 -12.16 2.69
C GLU A 514 -14.58 -11.10 3.75
N PHE A 515 -14.03 -9.93 3.36
CA PHE A 515 -13.60 -8.90 4.29
C PHE A 515 -14.23 -7.53 4.01
N ASN A 516 -14.29 -6.70 5.05
CA ASN A 516 -14.56 -5.27 4.98
C ASN A 516 -13.30 -4.49 5.38
N ILE A 517 -13.17 -3.26 4.88
CA ILE A 517 -12.16 -2.31 5.32
C ILE A 517 -12.60 -1.69 6.66
N VAL A 518 -11.69 -1.67 7.63
CA VAL A 518 -11.94 -1.01 8.92
C VAL A 518 -11.79 0.50 8.74
N ASP A 519 -12.88 1.24 8.96
CA ASP A 519 -12.92 2.69 8.78
C ASP A 519 -11.81 3.40 9.59
N LYS A 520 -11.16 4.37 8.96
CA LYS A 520 -10.09 5.22 9.53
C LYS A 520 -8.91 4.45 10.14
N SER A 521 -8.67 3.21 9.71
CA SER A 521 -7.53 2.40 10.15
C SER A 521 -6.23 2.66 9.38
N TRP A 522 -6.27 3.50 8.34
CA TRP A 522 -5.15 3.63 7.42
C TRP A 522 -4.04 4.56 7.92
N LYS A 523 -2.81 4.25 7.51
CA LYS A 523 -1.61 5.03 7.79
C LYS A 523 -0.68 5.01 6.58
N ILE A 524 0.00 6.12 6.32
CA ILE A 524 0.97 6.26 5.24
C ILE A 524 2.29 6.71 5.84
N THR A 525 3.36 5.95 5.60
CA THR A 525 4.69 6.27 6.10
C THR A 525 5.74 6.13 5.01
N ASP A 526 6.89 6.75 5.23
CA ASP A 526 8.11 6.36 4.52
C ASP A 526 8.61 4.98 5.01
N LEU A 527 9.73 4.52 4.45
CA LEU A 527 10.31 3.23 4.81
C LEU A 527 10.88 3.17 6.24
N ASP A 528 11.21 4.32 6.83
CA ASP A 528 11.76 4.45 8.19
C ASP A 528 10.64 4.66 9.24
N GLY A 529 9.38 4.75 8.80
CA GLY A 529 8.20 4.85 9.67
C GLY A 529 7.75 6.28 9.98
N ASN A 530 8.33 7.29 9.33
CA ASN A 530 7.86 8.67 9.45
C ASN A 530 6.56 8.85 8.68
N GLU A 531 5.58 9.50 9.30
CA GLU A 531 4.27 9.69 8.69
C GLU A 531 4.32 10.68 7.53
N ILE A 532 3.70 10.29 6.41
CA ILE A 532 3.54 11.14 5.23
C ILE A 532 2.11 11.68 5.26
N GLN A 533 1.99 12.98 5.51
CA GLN A 533 0.70 13.66 5.50
C GLN A 533 0.23 13.87 4.05
N ILE A 534 -0.92 13.31 3.70
CA ILE A 534 -1.63 13.61 2.45
C ILE A 534 -3.02 14.16 2.78
N PRO A 535 -3.59 15.02 1.92
CA PRO A 535 -4.95 15.52 2.11
C PRO A 535 -5.98 14.40 2.30
N PRO A 536 -6.95 14.51 3.22
CA PRO A 536 -7.95 13.45 3.47
C PRO A 536 -8.70 13.00 2.22
N GLU A 537 -8.97 13.90 1.28
CA GLU A 537 -9.62 13.63 -0.01
C GLU A 537 -8.80 12.74 -0.97
N ASN A 538 -7.52 12.52 -0.66
CA ASN A 538 -6.64 11.64 -1.41
C ASN A 538 -6.71 10.18 -0.96
N VAL A 539 -7.50 9.87 0.08
CA VAL A 539 -7.86 8.51 0.47
C VAL A 539 -9.35 8.31 0.21
N VAL A 540 -9.69 7.40 -0.71
CA VAL A 540 -11.08 7.13 -1.10
C VAL A 540 -11.39 5.68 -0.79
N VAL A 541 -12.44 5.44 0.01
CA VAL A 541 -12.99 4.11 0.29
C VAL A 541 -14.38 4.04 -0.33
N SER A 542 -14.65 2.98 -1.08
CA SER A 542 -15.94 2.73 -1.75
C SER A 542 -16.28 1.24 -1.78
N GLU A 543 -17.49 0.90 -2.20
CA GLU A 543 -17.89 -0.46 -2.53
C GLU A 543 -18.10 -0.56 -4.04
N ASN A 544 -17.53 -1.58 -4.67
CA ASN A 544 -17.64 -1.78 -6.11
C ASN A 544 -18.99 -2.45 -6.49
N SER A 545 -19.26 -2.58 -7.80
CA SER A 545 -20.50 -3.20 -8.30
C SER A 545 -20.74 -4.66 -7.89
N LYS A 546 -19.71 -5.36 -7.38
CA LYS A 546 -19.79 -6.74 -6.88
C LYS A 546 -20.00 -6.80 -5.36
N GLY A 547 -20.09 -5.67 -4.67
CA GLY A 547 -20.22 -5.61 -3.21
C GLY A 547 -18.90 -5.84 -2.46
N GLU A 548 -17.76 -5.63 -3.12
CA GLU A 548 -16.42 -5.72 -2.53
C GLU A 548 -15.91 -4.31 -2.18
N ASP A 549 -15.33 -4.17 -0.99
CA ASP A 549 -14.74 -2.92 -0.54
C ASP A 549 -13.45 -2.63 -1.35
N GLU A 550 -13.26 -1.38 -1.73
CA GLU A 550 -12.06 -0.89 -2.38
C GLU A 550 -11.51 0.37 -1.71
N ILE A 551 -10.20 0.54 -1.78
CA ILE A 551 -9.50 1.71 -1.25
C ILE A 551 -8.47 2.22 -2.24
N THR A 552 -8.44 3.54 -2.42
CA THR A 552 -7.49 4.24 -3.28
C THR A 552 -6.70 5.26 -2.48
N PHE A 553 -5.37 5.21 -2.61
CA PHE A 553 -4.45 6.19 -2.05
C PHE A 553 -3.77 6.98 -3.19
N LYS A 554 -4.03 8.28 -3.28
CA LYS A 554 -3.29 9.20 -4.17
C LYS A 554 -2.05 9.71 -3.43
N ILE A 555 -0.95 8.98 -3.56
CA ILE A 555 0.31 9.26 -2.86
C ILE A 555 1.07 10.44 -3.47
N GLY A 556 0.99 10.62 -4.79
CA GLY A 556 1.81 11.61 -5.49
C GLY A 556 3.25 11.11 -5.69
N ASN A 557 4.25 11.94 -5.38
CA ASN A 557 5.64 11.59 -5.65
C ASN A 557 6.21 10.70 -4.54
N ILE A 558 6.72 9.52 -4.90
CA ILE A 558 7.48 8.66 -3.99
C ILE A 558 8.94 9.10 -4.05
N ILE A 559 9.44 9.65 -2.94
CA ILE A 559 10.75 10.30 -2.86
C ILE A 559 11.85 9.30 -2.50
N ALA A 560 13.01 9.41 -3.15
CA ALA A 560 14.24 8.72 -2.77
C ALA A 560 15.05 9.56 -1.79
N ASN A 561 14.90 9.26 -0.51
CA ASN A 561 15.43 10.04 0.60
C ASN A 561 16.43 9.26 1.46
N LYS A 562 17.04 8.18 0.98
CA LYS A 562 18.01 7.37 1.75
C LYS A 562 19.24 7.05 0.92
N LYS A 563 20.44 7.35 1.41
CA LYS A 563 21.69 7.01 0.71
C LYS A 563 22.10 5.59 1.07
N ALA A 564 22.08 4.67 0.11
CA ALA A 564 22.60 3.32 0.27
C ALA A 564 24.15 3.34 0.36
N GLY A 565 24.75 2.28 0.93
CA GLY A 565 26.20 2.20 1.13
C GLY A 565 27.04 2.25 -0.16
N ASN A 566 26.40 2.02 -1.31
CA ASN A 566 26.97 2.17 -2.66
C ASN A 566 26.83 3.60 -3.23
N GLY A 567 26.32 4.56 -2.46
CA GLY A 567 26.11 5.95 -2.84
C GLY A 567 24.82 6.25 -3.61
N LYS A 568 24.00 5.26 -3.94
CA LYS A 568 22.71 5.46 -4.62
C LYS A 568 21.64 5.97 -3.66
N LEU A 569 20.75 6.84 -4.14
CA LEU A 569 19.56 7.23 -3.38
C LEU A 569 18.46 6.19 -3.55
N THR A 570 17.86 5.76 -2.45
CA THR A 570 16.70 4.86 -2.39
C THR A 570 15.60 5.50 -1.57
N GLY A 571 14.37 5.03 -1.74
CA GLY A 571 13.24 5.45 -0.92
C GLY A 571 12.01 4.63 -1.24
N GLY A 572 10.89 5.02 -0.65
CA GLY A 572 9.65 4.27 -0.79
C GLY A 572 8.56 4.76 0.16
N VAL A 573 7.39 4.16 -0.01
CA VAL A 573 6.19 4.41 0.78
C VAL A 573 5.65 3.08 1.30
N LYS A 574 5.07 3.11 2.49
CA LYS A 574 4.23 2.07 3.06
C LYS A 574 2.84 2.65 3.29
N VAL A 575 1.83 2.05 2.68
CA VAL A 575 0.44 2.26 3.07
C VAL A 575 -0.02 1.05 3.85
N SER A 576 -0.69 1.28 4.97
CA SER A 576 -1.24 0.19 5.79
C SER A 576 -2.67 0.51 6.18
N PHE A 577 -3.54 -0.50 6.27
CA PHE A 577 -4.91 -0.40 6.75
C PHE A 577 -5.37 -1.75 7.30
N ASP A 578 -6.40 -1.76 8.14
CA ASP A 578 -6.94 -2.99 8.71
C ASP A 578 -8.16 -3.48 7.93
N ILE A 579 -8.28 -4.80 7.78
CA ILE A 579 -9.48 -5.47 7.27
C ILE A 579 -10.05 -6.42 8.34
N SER A 580 -11.37 -6.62 8.32
CA SER A 580 -12.07 -7.54 9.22
C SER A 580 -13.03 -8.44 8.42
N THR A 581 -13.33 -9.63 8.92
CA THR A 581 -14.26 -10.55 8.23
C THR A 581 -15.66 -9.95 8.14
N LYS A 582 -16.26 -9.94 6.94
CA LYS A 582 -17.63 -9.43 6.69
C LYS A 582 -18.67 -10.23 7.45
N ASP A 583 -18.49 -11.55 7.52
CA ASP A 583 -19.25 -12.45 8.38
C ASP A 583 -18.41 -12.84 9.62
N PRO A 584 -18.86 -12.51 10.85
CA PRO A 584 -18.12 -12.78 12.08
C PRO A 584 -17.97 -14.28 12.43
N TYR A 585 -18.71 -15.15 11.75
CA TYR A 585 -18.66 -16.62 11.90
C TYR A 585 -17.89 -17.33 10.80
N PHE A 586 -17.49 -16.62 9.75
CA PHE A 586 -16.75 -17.20 8.65
C PHE A 586 -15.39 -17.75 9.11
N GLY A 587 -15.03 -18.91 8.56
CA GLY A 587 -13.73 -19.56 8.77
C GLY A 587 -13.29 -20.26 7.50
N GLY A 588 -11.98 -20.41 7.33
CA GLY A 588 -11.42 -20.96 6.11
C GLY A 588 -9.90 -20.90 6.07
N GLU A 589 -9.31 -21.73 5.23
CA GLU A 589 -7.86 -21.76 5.00
C GLU A 589 -7.53 -21.10 3.66
N LYS A 590 -6.35 -20.46 3.58
CA LYS A 590 -5.79 -19.85 2.37
C LYS A 590 -6.72 -18.82 1.72
N ILE A 591 -7.39 -18.02 2.53
CA ILE A 591 -8.33 -16.99 2.07
C ILE A 591 -7.52 -15.79 1.56
N PRO A 592 -7.63 -15.39 0.28
CA PRO A 592 -6.92 -14.22 -0.23
C PRO A 592 -7.47 -12.94 0.39
N THR A 593 -6.60 -12.02 0.77
CA THR A 593 -7.02 -10.73 1.37
C THR A 593 -7.48 -9.71 0.33
N ASN A 594 -7.18 -9.91 -0.94
CA ASN A 594 -7.59 -9.03 -2.03
C ASN A 594 -7.94 -9.75 -3.33
N ALA A 595 -8.95 -9.20 -4.01
CA ALA A 595 -9.32 -9.56 -5.36
C ALA A 595 -8.32 -8.99 -6.38
N ASN A 596 -7.94 -7.72 -6.24
CA ASN A 596 -6.91 -7.05 -7.05
C ASN A 596 -6.20 -5.97 -6.22
N ALA A 597 -4.92 -5.74 -6.46
CA ALA A 597 -4.23 -4.57 -5.91
C ALA A 597 -3.16 -4.10 -6.89
N GLU A 598 -3.11 -2.81 -7.17
CA GLU A 598 -2.23 -2.24 -8.19
C GLU A 598 -1.65 -0.90 -7.75
N ILE A 599 -0.53 -0.54 -8.37
CA ILE A 599 0.03 0.81 -8.34
C ILE A 599 0.16 1.34 -9.76
N LYS A 600 -0.38 2.53 -9.99
CA LYS A 600 -0.21 3.33 -11.21
C LYS A 600 0.70 4.50 -10.91
N TYR A 601 1.69 4.77 -11.76
CA TYR A 601 2.65 5.83 -11.55
C TYR A 601 3.32 6.26 -12.86
N LYS A 602 3.95 7.44 -12.86
CA LYS A 602 4.81 7.90 -13.94
C LYS A 602 6.28 7.62 -13.64
N ASP A 603 6.98 7.10 -14.65
CA ASP A 603 8.42 6.90 -14.59
C ASP A 603 9.12 8.25 -14.37
N PRO A 604 9.99 8.37 -13.35
CA PRO A 604 10.58 9.65 -12.99
C PRO A 604 11.52 10.22 -14.06
N ILE A 605 12.07 9.38 -14.96
CA ILE A 605 13.05 9.74 -15.98
C ILE A 605 12.36 10.24 -17.25
N ASN A 606 11.45 9.44 -17.81
CA ASN A 606 10.85 9.73 -19.11
C ASN A 606 9.38 10.16 -19.03
N GLY A 607 8.77 10.14 -17.84
CA GLY A 607 7.38 10.53 -17.62
C GLY A 607 6.34 9.55 -18.17
N SER A 608 6.75 8.36 -18.62
CA SER A 608 5.82 7.35 -19.15
C SER A 608 4.96 6.74 -18.05
N ASP A 609 3.69 6.49 -18.36
CA ASP A 609 2.78 5.81 -17.44
C ASP A 609 3.21 4.34 -17.26
N LYS A 610 3.16 3.89 -16.03
CA LYS A 610 3.53 2.55 -15.57
C LYS A 610 2.45 2.03 -14.63
N GLU A 611 2.29 0.71 -14.64
CA GLU A 611 1.36 -0.01 -13.80
C GLU A 611 2.02 -1.31 -13.33
N GLN A 612 1.82 -1.65 -12.06
CA GLN A 612 2.27 -2.92 -11.49
C GLN A 612 1.19 -3.46 -10.55
N VAL A 613 1.06 -4.78 -10.50
CA VAL A 613 0.08 -5.49 -9.67
C VAL A 613 0.79 -6.09 -8.46
N PHE A 614 0.28 -5.81 -7.26
CA PHE A 614 0.80 -6.39 -6.04
C PHE A 614 0.47 -7.89 -5.95
N ASN A 615 1.29 -8.63 -5.21
CA ASN A 615 0.97 -9.99 -4.81
C ASN A 615 -0.30 -10.04 -3.94
N LYS A 616 -0.89 -11.23 -3.82
CA LYS A 616 -2.11 -11.49 -3.05
C LYS A 616 -1.78 -12.27 -1.77
N PRO A 617 -1.69 -11.62 -0.60
CA PRO A 617 -1.53 -12.34 0.65
C PRO A 617 -2.73 -13.26 0.91
N ILE A 618 -2.47 -14.40 1.53
CA ILE A 618 -3.50 -15.32 2.01
C ILE A 618 -3.45 -15.40 3.53
N VAL A 619 -4.59 -15.62 4.16
CA VAL A 619 -4.73 -15.78 5.62
C VAL A 619 -5.60 -16.99 5.94
N ASP A 620 -5.33 -17.61 7.08
CA ASP A 620 -6.17 -18.66 7.65
C ASP A 620 -7.07 -18.04 8.73
N ILE A 621 -8.37 -18.14 8.54
CA ILE A 621 -9.38 -17.63 9.45
C ILE A 621 -9.87 -18.80 10.30
N PRO A 622 -9.65 -18.79 11.63
CA PRO A 622 -10.09 -19.88 12.48
C PRO A 622 -11.62 -19.93 12.50
N TYR A 623 -12.17 -21.13 12.32
CA TYR A 623 -13.60 -21.36 12.52
C TYR A 623 -14.01 -21.03 13.94
N GLN A 624 -15.18 -20.41 14.10
CA GLN A 624 -15.78 -20.25 15.41
C GLN A 624 -16.22 -21.61 15.94
N THR A 625 -15.82 -21.92 17.18
CA THR A 625 -16.13 -23.21 17.81
C THR A 625 -16.75 -23.00 19.18
N GLY A 626 -17.47 -24.00 19.63
CA GLY A 626 -18.04 -24.07 20.96
C GLY A 626 -18.14 -25.50 21.45
N LYS A 627 -18.71 -25.67 22.64
CA LYS A 627 -18.91 -26.97 23.27
C LYS A 627 -20.17 -26.96 24.11
N VAL A 628 -21.01 -27.99 23.95
CA VAL A 628 -22.08 -28.27 24.92
C VAL A 628 -21.68 -29.47 25.78
N THR A 629 -21.66 -29.31 27.08
CA THR A 629 -21.50 -30.38 28.06
C THR A 629 -22.86 -30.74 28.65
N ILE A 630 -23.29 -31.99 28.51
CA ILE A 630 -24.53 -32.49 29.10
C ILE A 630 -24.19 -33.48 30.20
N LYS A 631 -24.73 -33.24 31.40
CA LYS A 631 -24.63 -34.13 32.56
C LYS A 631 -26.01 -34.71 32.89
N LYS A 632 -26.10 -36.02 33.00
CA LYS A 632 -27.27 -36.72 33.52
C LYS A 632 -27.09 -37.01 35.00
N GLU A 633 -28.09 -36.73 35.83
CA GLU A 633 -28.09 -37.11 37.25
C GLU A 633 -29.35 -37.89 37.61
N ILE A 634 -29.17 -39.00 38.32
CA ILE A 634 -30.26 -39.69 38.98
C ILE A 634 -30.30 -39.20 40.42
N VAL A 635 -31.45 -38.70 40.85
CA VAL A 635 -31.62 -38.09 42.17
C VAL A 635 -32.70 -38.81 42.97
N LYS A 636 -32.57 -38.80 44.29
CA LYS A 636 -33.61 -39.23 45.24
C LYS A 636 -33.71 -38.25 46.40
N LYS A 637 -34.88 -38.18 47.02
CA LYS A 637 -35.05 -37.36 48.23
C LYS A 637 -34.32 -38.01 49.41
N ASP A 638 -33.55 -37.20 50.13
CA ASP A 638 -32.96 -37.60 51.41
C ASP A 638 -34.00 -37.58 52.53
N LYS A 639 -33.57 -37.90 53.76
CA LYS A 639 -34.45 -37.91 54.96
C LYS A 639 -35.08 -36.55 55.26
N ASN A 640 -34.50 -35.46 54.74
CA ASN A 640 -34.95 -34.09 54.93
C ASN A 640 -35.78 -33.59 53.73
N GLY A 641 -36.04 -34.45 52.74
CA GLY A 641 -36.80 -34.11 51.54
C GLY A 641 -35.99 -33.43 50.42
N ASN A 642 -34.69 -33.25 50.58
CA ASN A 642 -33.82 -32.62 49.58
C ASN A 642 -33.39 -33.61 48.50
N TRP A 643 -33.32 -33.17 47.26
CA TRP A 643 -32.79 -34.00 46.17
C TRP A 643 -31.29 -34.21 46.33
N THR A 644 -30.87 -35.47 46.34
CA THR A 644 -29.46 -35.88 46.41
C THR A 644 -29.15 -36.87 45.29
N VAL A 645 -27.96 -36.79 44.72
CA VAL A 645 -27.53 -37.68 43.63
C VAL A 645 -27.38 -39.10 44.16
N VAL A 646 -27.98 -40.06 43.45
CA VAL A 646 -27.90 -41.50 43.74
C VAL A 646 -26.48 -41.98 43.48
N LYS A 647 -25.99 -42.94 44.27
CA LYS A 647 -24.65 -43.53 44.05
C LYS A 647 -24.62 -44.30 42.74
N ASP A 648 -23.48 -44.28 42.07
CA ASP A 648 -23.28 -44.93 40.78
C ASP A 648 -23.52 -46.45 40.78
N SER A 649 -23.39 -47.12 41.94
CA SER A 649 -23.72 -48.53 42.15
C SER A 649 -25.21 -48.83 42.03
N ASP A 650 -26.05 -47.83 42.29
CA ASP A 650 -27.50 -47.97 42.39
C ASP A 650 -28.19 -47.49 41.09
N VAL A 651 -27.42 -47.08 40.08
CA VAL A 651 -27.90 -46.63 38.78
C VAL A 651 -27.96 -47.80 37.80
N ASN A 652 -29.12 -48.07 37.21
CA ASN A 652 -29.26 -49.05 36.14
C ASN A 652 -28.56 -48.56 34.86
N ARG A 653 -27.50 -49.27 34.45
CA ARG A 653 -26.70 -48.93 33.26
C ARG A 653 -27.32 -49.41 31.95
N ASN A 654 -28.44 -50.13 32.00
CA ASN A 654 -29.21 -50.47 30.80
C ASN A 654 -30.16 -49.35 30.39
N ASP A 655 -30.49 -48.42 31.29
CA ASP A 655 -31.38 -47.31 30.98
C ASP A 655 -30.62 -46.18 30.28
N ARG A 656 -31.20 -45.69 29.18
CA ARG A 656 -30.63 -44.64 28.32
C ARG A 656 -31.55 -43.42 28.32
N PHE A 657 -30.97 -42.26 28.51
CA PHE A 657 -31.65 -40.97 28.50
C PHE A 657 -31.23 -40.22 27.24
N SER A 658 -32.17 -40.05 26.31
CA SER A 658 -31.94 -39.30 25.08
C SER A 658 -32.24 -37.83 25.34
N ILE A 659 -31.20 -37.01 25.43
CA ILE A 659 -31.29 -35.57 25.67
C ILE A 659 -31.01 -34.85 24.36
N SER A 660 -31.94 -34.00 23.93
CA SER A 660 -31.89 -33.29 22.67
C SER A 660 -31.76 -31.79 22.88
N ILE A 661 -30.87 -31.16 22.12
CA ILE A 661 -30.81 -29.71 21.97
C ILE A 661 -31.47 -29.37 20.64
N ILE A 662 -32.51 -28.54 20.68
CA ILE A 662 -33.37 -28.30 19.52
C ILE A 662 -33.32 -26.82 19.18
N GLY A 663 -32.74 -26.50 18.02
CA GLY A 663 -32.65 -25.13 17.53
C GLY A 663 -33.67 -24.87 16.44
N ASN A 664 -34.24 -23.68 16.47
CA ASN A 664 -35.06 -23.17 15.38
C ASN A 664 -34.32 -21.97 14.78
N SER A 665 -33.70 -22.16 13.61
CA SER A 665 -33.01 -21.09 12.90
C SER A 665 -33.42 -21.16 11.43
N GLY A 666 -34.13 -20.13 10.96
CA GLY A 666 -34.73 -20.09 9.63
C GLY A 666 -35.81 -21.16 9.40
N SER A 667 -35.74 -21.87 8.27
CA SER A 667 -36.71 -22.90 7.83
C SER A 667 -36.33 -24.34 8.20
N GLN A 668 -35.28 -24.55 9.00
CA GLN A 668 -34.71 -25.88 9.30
C GLN A 668 -34.68 -26.11 10.82
N ASN A 669 -35.38 -27.15 11.28
CA ASN A 669 -35.30 -27.62 12.67
C ASN A 669 -34.03 -28.46 12.84
N HIS A 670 -33.08 -27.98 13.65
CA HIS A 670 -31.87 -28.72 13.97
C HIS A 670 -32.04 -29.43 15.32
N LYS A 671 -31.89 -30.74 15.35
CA LYS A 671 -32.01 -31.55 16.58
C LYS A 671 -30.72 -32.34 16.82
N TYR A 672 -30.08 -32.06 17.95
CA TYR A 672 -28.84 -32.72 18.36
C TYR A 672 -29.10 -33.59 19.59
N THR A 673 -29.09 -34.90 19.41
CA THR A 673 -29.41 -35.87 20.47
C THR A 673 -28.15 -36.55 20.99
N VAL A 674 -28.03 -36.67 22.31
CA VAL A 674 -27.04 -37.52 22.98
C VAL A 674 -27.74 -38.54 23.86
N ASP A 675 -27.24 -39.78 23.86
CA ASP A 675 -27.72 -40.84 24.74
C ASP A 675 -26.76 -41.02 25.91
N LEU A 676 -27.27 -40.82 27.12
CA LEU A 676 -26.49 -40.95 28.36
C LEU A 676 -27.08 -42.02 29.27
N ASN A 677 -26.23 -42.72 30.01
CA ASN A 677 -26.68 -43.43 31.20
C ASN A 677 -26.78 -42.47 32.38
N GLY A 678 -27.51 -42.87 33.43
CA GLY A 678 -27.59 -42.10 34.67
C GLY A 678 -26.20 -41.77 35.25
N ASN A 679 -26.07 -40.58 35.84
CA ASN A 679 -24.83 -40.05 36.43
C ASN A 679 -23.63 -39.87 35.49
N MET A 680 -23.80 -40.04 34.18
CA MET A 680 -22.74 -39.78 33.19
C MET A 680 -22.77 -38.34 32.68
N LYS A 681 -21.65 -37.91 32.10
CA LYS A 681 -21.56 -36.67 31.32
C LYS A 681 -20.92 -36.94 29.96
N THR A 682 -21.29 -36.14 28.97
CA THR A 682 -20.61 -36.08 27.67
C THR A 682 -20.40 -34.64 27.24
N SER A 683 -19.52 -34.42 26.27
CA SER A 683 -19.29 -33.11 25.68
C SER A 683 -19.31 -33.23 24.16
N MET A 684 -20.05 -32.34 23.51
CA MET A 684 -20.15 -32.26 22.06
C MET A 684 -19.52 -30.94 21.59
N PRO A 685 -18.30 -30.97 21.03
CA PRO A 685 -17.75 -29.81 20.37
C PRO A 685 -18.53 -29.52 19.08
N PHE A 686 -18.66 -28.25 18.72
CA PHE A 686 -19.36 -27.83 17.52
C PHE A 686 -18.66 -26.66 16.83
N TYR A 687 -18.92 -26.52 15.53
CA TYR A 687 -18.68 -25.30 14.78
C TYR A 687 -19.88 -24.37 14.92
N LEU A 688 -19.64 -23.08 14.99
CA LEU A 688 -20.68 -22.07 15.08
C LEU A 688 -20.77 -21.30 13.76
N ARG A 689 -21.99 -21.10 13.27
CA ARG A 689 -22.28 -20.37 12.04
C ARG A 689 -23.43 -19.39 12.21
N GLY A 690 -23.45 -18.33 11.43
CA GLY A 690 -24.67 -17.55 11.20
C GLY A 690 -25.59 -18.25 10.19
N GLU A 691 -26.80 -17.70 10.01
CA GLU A 691 -27.81 -18.27 9.10
C GLU A 691 -27.35 -18.29 7.63
N LYS A 692 -26.57 -17.29 7.22
CA LYS A 692 -26.07 -17.11 5.85
C LYS A 692 -24.57 -17.41 5.69
N THR A 693 -23.92 -17.90 6.74
CA THR A 693 -22.48 -18.19 6.70
C THR A 693 -22.19 -19.30 5.71
N ASP A 694 -21.29 -19.02 4.77
CA ASP A 694 -20.76 -20.03 3.88
C ASP A 694 -19.86 -21.00 4.67
N ILE A 695 -20.24 -22.27 4.69
CA ILE A 695 -19.51 -23.34 5.38
C ILE A 695 -18.84 -24.31 4.40
N SER A 696 -18.91 -24.04 3.09
CA SER A 696 -18.39 -24.94 2.04
C SER A 696 -16.87 -25.13 2.12
N SER A 697 -16.17 -24.19 2.74
CA SER A 697 -14.73 -24.24 3.01
C SER A 697 -14.35 -25.30 4.05
N ASN A 698 -15.26 -25.68 4.95
CA ASN A 698 -14.95 -26.60 6.03
C ASN A 698 -15.07 -28.06 5.60
N LYS A 699 -13.96 -28.77 5.68
CA LYS A 699 -13.87 -30.20 5.36
C LYS A 699 -13.83 -31.10 6.61
N ASP A 700 -13.90 -30.51 7.81
CA ASP A 700 -13.99 -31.26 9.06
C ASP A 700 -15.45 -31.65 9.35
N PHE A 701 -15.75 -32.93 9.14
CA PHE A 701 -17.05 -33.54 9.45
C PHE A 701 -17.13 -34.13 10.87
N SER A 702 -16.11 -33.96 11.71
CA SER A 702 -16.08 -34.50 13.08
C SER A 702 -16.97 -33.72 14.06
N LYS A 703 -17.38 -32.50 13.70
CA LYS A 703 -18.21 -31.61 14.51
C LYS A 703 -19.46 -31.18 13.76
N ASN A 704 -20.55 -31.04 14.49
CA ASN A 704 -21.80 -30.47 13.96
C ASN A 704 -21.74 -28.95 13.91
N TYR A 705 -22.63 -28.34 13.12
CA TYR A 705 -22.80 -26.89 13.03
C TYR A 705 -23.99 -26.40 13.85
N PHE A 706 -23.73 -25.63 14.89
CA PHE A 706 -24.77 -24.86 15.54
C PHE A 706 -24.95 -23.56 14.79
N THR A 707 -26.21 -23.23 14.47
CA THR A 707 -26.55 -21.93 13.90
C THR A 707 -26.84 -20.96 15.04
N GLU A 708 -26.33 -19.75 15.00
CA GLU A 708 -26.63 -18.74 16.01
C GLU A 708 -28.16 -18.61 16.22
N GLY A 709 -28.59 -18.59 17.48
CA GLY A 709 -30.01 -18.47 17.81
C GLY A 709 -30.43 -19.12 19.11
N LEU A 710 -31.75 -19.29 19.27
CA LEU A 710 -32.38 -19.85 20.46
C LEU A 710 -32.64 -21.36 20.32
N TYR A 711 -32.39 -22.07 21.41
CA TYR A 711 -32.47 -23.52 21.52
C TYR A 711 -33.30 -23.96 22.73
N ASP A 712 -34.03 -25.07 22.57
CA ASP A 712 -34.68 -25.81 23.64
C ASP A 712 -33.86 -27.01 24.09
N VAL A 713 -34.16 -27.49 25.30
CA VAL A 713 -33.62 -28.76 25.83
C VAL A 713 -34.77 -29.70 26.12
N GLU A 714 -34.81 -30.82 25.40
CA GLU A 714 -35.78 -31.88 25.59
C GLU A 714 -35.12 -33.17 26.06
N GLU A 715 -35.88 -34.01 26.76
CA GLU A 715 -35.45 -35.35 27.15
C GLU A 715 -36.57 -36.35 26.89
N ILE A 716 -36.24 -37.48 26.26
CA ILE A 716 -37.09 -38.66 26.26
C ILE A 716 -36.82 -39.43 27.55
N VAL A 717 -37.79 -39.38 28.48
CA VAL A 717 -37.66 -39.98 29.80
C VAL A 717 -38.03 -41.47 29.73
N PRO A 718 -37.15 -42.40 30.16
CA PRO A 718 -37.49 -43.81 30.23
C PRO A 718 -38.61 -44.08 31.23
N MET A 719 -39.45 -45.08 30.96
CA MET A 719 -40.66 -45.38 31.74
C MET A 719 -40.45 -45.60 33.24
N ASN A 720 -39.23 -45.94 33.67
CA ASN A 720 -38.91 -46.15 35.09
C ASN A 720 -38.68 -44.83 35.86
N TYR A 721 -38.59 -43.70 35.18
CA TYR A 721 -38.15 -42.43 35.72
C TYR A 721 -39.17 -41.30 35.50
N GLU A 722 -39.11 -40.29 36.36
CA GLU A 722 -39.76 -39.00 36.16
C GLU A 722 -38.72 -37.89 36.08
N LYS A 723 -38.91 -36.93 35.15
CA LYS A 723 -38.04 -35.76 35.02
C LYS A 723 -38.25 -34.84 36.22
N VAL A 724 -37.16 -34.51 36.90
CA VAL A 724 -37.19 -33.58 38.05
C VAL A 724 -36.92 -32.17 37.58
N GLN A 725 -35.78 -31.92 36.93
CA GLN A 725 -35.42 -30.57 36.48
C GLN A 725 -34.30 -30.54 35.44
N VAL A 726 -34.34 -29.53 34.56
CA VAL A 726 -33.23 -29.14 33.69
C VAL A 726 -32.55 -27.89 34.27
N TRP A 727 -31.23 -27.93 34.37
CA TRP A 727 -30.41 -26.83 34.88
C TRP A 727 -29.41 -26.39 33.80
N ILE A 728 -29.19 -25.08 33.72
CA ILE A 728 -28.13 -24.48 32.90
C ILE A 728 -27.15 -23.79 33.83
N ASP A 729 -25.88 -23.81 33.47
CA ASP A 729 -24.85 -23.02 34.12
C ASP A 729 -24.94 -21.56 33.65
N ALA A 730 -25.29 -20.66 34.55
CA ALA A 730 -25.50 -19.24 34.24
C ALA A 730 -24.20 -18.45 34.07
N ASP A 731 -23.07 -19.00 34.53
CA ASP A 731 -21.76 -18.36 34.43
C ASP A 731 -20.67 -19.43 34.21
N PRO A 732 -20.54 -19.96 32.99
CA PRO A 732 -19.52 -20.95 32.68
C PRO A 732 -18.09 -20.39 32.67
N ALA A 733 -17.90 -19.08 32.89
CA ALA A 733 -16.61 -18.40 32.91
C ALA A 733 -16.06 -18.19 34.34
N ASP A 734 -16.90 -18.08 35.37
CA ASP A 734 -16.48 -18.17 36.78
C ASP A 734 -16.22 -19.66 37.13
N ASN A 735 -15.10 -19.94 37.81
CA ASN A 735 -14.74 -21.30 38.27
C ASN A 735 -15.74 -21.89 39.29
N ARG A 736 -16.85 -21.20 39.57
CA ARG A 736 -17.96 -21.61 40.42
C ARG A 736 -19.24 -21.74 39.59
N THR A 737 -19.48 -22.94 39.08
CA THR A 737 -20.71 -23.31 38.37
C THR A 737 -21.97 -22.83 39.10
N LYS A 738 -22.75 -21.97 38.46
CA LYS A 738 -23.99 -21.40 39.03
C LYS A 738 -25.19 -21.99 38.31
N TRP A 739 -25.70 -23.09 38.85
CA TRP A 739 -26.88 -23.77 38.29
C TRP A 739 -28.14 -22.95 38.49
N VAL A 740 -28.80 -22.60 37.40
CA VAL A 740 -30.15 -22.03 37.38
C VAL A 740 -31.09 -22.97 36.65
N LYS A 741 -32.37 -22.94 37.04
CA LYS A 741 -33.41 -23.72 36.38
C LYS A 741 -33.57 -23.24 34.94
N PHE A 742 -33.73 -24.16 34.00
CA PHE A 742 -33.83 -23.82 32.58
C PHE A 742 -35.00 -22.87 32.28
N GLU A 743 -36.16 -23.09 32.91
CA GLU A 743 -37.35 -22.22 32.82
C GLU A 743 -37.13 -20.81 33.39
N GLU A 744 -36.11 -20.63 34.24
CA GLU A 744 -35.73 -19.35 34.84
C GLU A 744 -34.46 -18.78 34.18
N TYR A 745 -33.91 -19.44 33.16
CA TYR A 745 -32.67 -19.03 32.51
C TYR A 745 -32.88 -17.83 31.60
N VAL A 746 -31.95 -16.88 31.67
CA VAL A 746 -31.96 -15.62 30.88
C VAL A 746 -30.58 -15.47 30.24
N ASN A 747 -30.55 -15.25 28.93
CA ASN A 747 -29.34 -15.32 28.12
C ASN A 747 -28.64 -13.98 27.83
N ASP A 748 -29.19 -12.83 28.23
CA ASP A 748 -28.68 -11.55 27.72
C ASP A 748 -28.69 -10.43 28.78
N LYS A 749 -27.60 -9.66 28.83
CA LYS A 749 -27.49 -8.39 29.57
C LYS A 749 -28.52 -7.37 29.10
N LYS A 750 -28.88 -7.37 27.80
CA LYS A 750 -29.79 -6.38 27.18
C LYS A 750 -31.27 -6.66 27.41
N ASN A 751 -31.66 -7.93 27.57
CA ASN A 751 -33.06 -8.32 27.84
C ASN A 751 -33.51 -8.09 29.30
N ILE A 752 -32.55 -7.88 30.22
CA ILE A 752 -32.83 -7.41 31.60
C ILE A 752 -33.39 -5.98 31.57
N ASP A 753 -32.92 -5.15 30.64
CA ASP A 753 -33.29 -3.72 30.55
C ASP A 753 -34.65 -3.50 29.84
N GLU A 754 -35.12 -4.45 29.02
CA GLU A 754 -36.37 -4.33 28.24
C GLU A 754 -37.58 -5.13 28.78
N ASN A 755 -37.42 -5.89 29.88
CA ASN A 755 -38.53 -6.61 30.54
C ASN A 755 -39.32 -7.57 29.62
N LYS A 756 -38.66 -8.21 28.65
CA LYS A 756 -39.26 -9.25 27.77
C LYS A 756 -39.13 -10.66 28.39
N ALA A 757 -40.12 -11.52 28.11
CA ALA A 757 -40.55 -12.67 28.90
C ALA A 757 -39.51 -13.81 29.15
N ARG A 758 -39.72 -14.51 30.27
CA ARG A 758 -38.97 -15.68 30.77
C ARG A 758 -39.48 -16.95 30.07
N ASP A 759 -38.91 -17.31 28.93
CA ASP A 759 -39.47 -18.37 28.07
C ASP A 759 -38.69 -19.70 28.04
N GLY A 760 -37.67 -19.87 28.89
CA GLY A 760 -36.91 -21.14 28.96
C GLY A 760 -36.19 -21.49 27.65
N LYS A 761 -35.42 -20.55 27.09
CA LYS A 761 -34.65 -20.70 25.84
C LYS A 761 -33.16 -20.49 26.08
N LEU A 762 -32.32 -21.31 25.44
CA LEU A 762 -30.86 -21.25 25.44
C LEU A 762 -30.35 -20.53 24.18
N PHE A 763 -29.72 -19.37 24.30
CA PHE A 763 -29.05 -18.69 23.20
C PHE A 763 -27.65 -19.27 23.02
N ILE A 764 -27.33 -19.72 21.81
CA ILE A 764 -25.98 -20.15 21.43
C ILE A 764 -25.50 -19.20 20.34
N GLY A 765 -24.36 -18.55 20.58
CA GLY A 765 -23.79 -17.52 19.70
C GLY A 765 -22.32 -17.28 20.02
N LYS A 766 -21.66 -16.35 19.30
CA LYS A 766 -20.20 -16.14 19.41
C LYS A 766 -19.74 -15.88 20.84
N ASP A 767 -20.54 -15.12 21.59
CA ASP A 767 -20.26 -14.73 22.97
C ASP A 767 -20.80 -15.73 24.01
N ASN A 768 -21.61 -16.71 23.59
CA ASN A 768 -22.14 -17.78 24.44
C ASN A 768 -22.04 -19.14 23.74
N ASN A 769 -20.81 -19.67 23.66
CA ASN A 769 -20.49 -20.88 22.91
C ASN A 769 -20.02 -22.06 23.78
N ASN A 770 -19.92 -21.90 25.09
CA ASN A 770 -19.53 -22.96 26.03
C ASN A 770 -20.65 -23.22 27.05
N ILE A 771 -21.51 -24.19 26.74
CA ILE A 771 -22.76 -24.43 27.47
C ILE A 771 -22.61 -25.66 28.38
N ASN A 772 -23.06 -25.55 29.63
CA ASN A 772 -23.19 -26.70 30.54
C ASN A 772 -24.66 -26.92 30.91
N ILE A 773 -25.16 -28.12 30.65
CA ILE A 773 -26.54 -28.55 30.89
C ILE A 773 -26.52 -29.72 31.88
N LYS A 774 -27.43 -29.70 32.86
CA LYS A 774 -27.63 -30.81 33.80
C LYS A 774 -29.09 -31.21 33.86
N VAL A 775 -29.38 -32.47 33.59
CA VAL A 775 -30.74 -33.01 33.56
C VAL A 775 -30.91 -34.05 34.66
N SER A 776 -31.77 -33.77 35.63
CA SER A 776 -31.99 -34.60 36.82
C SER A 776 -33.31 -35.36 36.75
N ASN A 777 -33.30 -36.68 36.99
CA ASN A 777 -34.51 -37.52 37.05
C ASN A 777 -34.51 -38.38 38.32
N THR A 778 -35.70 -38.74 38.79
CA THR A 778 -35.87 -39.66 39.91
C THR A 778 -36.44 -40.98 39.42
N LEU A 779 -35.97 -42.08 39.99
CA LEU A 779 -36.58 -43.39 39.78
C LEU A 779 -37.94 -43.40 40.48
N VAL A 780 -39.01 -43.84 39.80
CA VAL A 780 -40.36 -43.92 40.38
C VAL A 780 -40.99 -45.31 40.26
N ASN A 781 -40.51 -46.13 39.33
CA ASN A 781 -40.99 -47.50 39.20
C ASN A 781 -40.10 -48.44 40.02
N TYR A 782 -40.49 -48.69 41.27
CA TYR A 782 -39.80 -49.62 42.16
C TYR A 782 -40.40 -51.04 42.13
N MET A 783 -41.55 -51.25 41.45
CA MET A 783 -42.43 -52.41 41.75
C MET A 783 -43.21 -53.06 40.58
N PHE A 784 -43.09 -52.64 39.31
CA PHE A 784 -43.78 -53.34 38.22
C PHE A 784 -42.86 -54.31 37.45
N TRP A 785 -43.30 -55.56 37.35
CA TRP A 785 -42.66 -56.66 36.64
C TRP A 785 -42.37 -56.27 35.19
N GLN A 786 -41.11 -56.38 34.77
CA GLN A 786 -40.77 -56.45 33.35
C GLN A 786 -41.13 -57.86 32.88
N ASP A 787 -42.17 -58.01 32.06
CA ASP A 787 -42.22 -59.19 31.20
C ASP A 787 -41.11 -59.03 30.16
N LYS A 788 -39.96 -59.64 30.46
CA LYS A 788 -38.79 -59.74 29.58
C LYS A 788 -38.86 -61.01 28.72
N ALA A 789 -40.04 -61.58 28.49
CA ALA A 789 -40.22 -62.53 27.41
C ALA A 789 -40.26 -61.77 26.08
N TYR A 790 -39.35 -62.12 25.17
CA TYR A 790 -39.45 -61.75 23.76
C TYR A 790 -40.79 -62.29 23.20
N VAL A 791 -41.82 -61.45 23.16
CA VAL A 791 -43.04 -61.74 22.41
C VAL A 791 -43.24 -60.62 21.40
N GLU A 792 -43.33 -61.03 20.14
CA GLU A 792 -43.49 -60.17 18.97
C GLU A 792 -44.76 -59.30 19.12
N ASN A 793 -44.59 -57.97 19.09
CA ASN A 793 -45.71 -57.03 19.13
C ASN A 793 -46.56 -57.18 17.87
N LYS A 794 -47.73 -57.82 17.98
CA LYS A 794 -48.76 -57.79 16.92
C LYS A 794 -49.69 -56.59 17.14
N LEU A 795 -49.65 -55.66 16.18
CA LEU A 795 -50.64 -54.57 16.05
C LEU A 795 -52.05 -55.16 15.94
N LYS A 796 -52.97 -54.70 16.79
CA LYS A 796 -54.41 -54.80 16.55
C LYS A 796 -54.90 -53.44 16.06
N TYR A 797 -55.56 -53.48 14.91
CA TYR A 797 -56.36 -52.39 14.36
C TYR A 797 -57.73 -52.42 15.05
N ASP A 798 -58.20 -51.27 15.52
CA ASP A 798 -59.62 -50.95 15.65
C ASP A 798 -59.83 -49.55 15.04
#